data_AF-A0A2A4X0Q8-F1
#
_entry.id   AF-A0A2A4X0Q8-F1
#
_cell.length_a   1.000
_cell.length_b   1.000
_cell.length_c   1.000
_cell.angle_alpha   90.00
_cell.angle_beta   90.00
_cell.angle_gamma   90.00
#
_symmetry.space_group_name_H-M   'P 1'
#
loop_
_entity.id
_entity.type
_entity.pdbx_description
1 polymer ?
#
loop_
_entity_poly.entity_id
_entity_poly.type
_entity_poly.pdbx_seq_one_letter_code
_entity_poly.pdbx_strand_id
1 'polypeptide(L)'
;MKHFTVPQKAHLFLIFSAAIFLLILVRIFYLSTFMHSHYLAKAQKPQHSIQSIPALRGEIYDCFGHSLAANQLQYNATIIYDDIRQIPRVKWQKKEKIYARKNYITKLAKTLSLDLNYTATEIEDMIHAKAAIFPSTPCILESDVDEQTYHRLKMLERLLPGLYMQKGVTRVYPYKKTAGSVIGYLGAINQSQYYQISLEIKDLKAYLKAISEGIPTPLPVGFDSLKQVSDRYDFLLEKVYTMNTRVGKFGLEKALEKELRGSPGKASFLLGRGGSFLGSLPLNKNPIPGKNITLSLSIELQEFAEKLLTYSESVRRENFASFGKNHQNIQAPWIKGGAIVAMKPQTGEIVAMASLPRLDPNDFILSVNKKEKKRKNLAIEKWIESRNYTTKIFNGFAPLEKEILPRFGQAIKTEFKRLSWDLYLNTILSKKSAVRALLHSRLTLKESLALQQQARMLTGKFRGIPLKTLFSALFKGEKNILTLDQKTEAQKILAPLKPYLSPVKHPRDQCLFLDLLRLNCNACYTHQDKIGSFSSLTLSQHHDLRQAFCKAQEVIKNASLELFHTHCFEPWRKSHFSHYLSLKRKEEKKAKRSAKPYTKHLEFAKKQLFNKFWNKHKWSLIRSYLLEDLLLTDHLKVLSFHLLVMSKSNKCPKIRALKMALSAHPMQHALAYLKSIEEGHTMDFALYTDYPSLYPSRGQKGSDLCRAFFPKYGFGYAKPFTYAQPLPTGSIFKVVTAYQALLQSGGENPYKPSLLTLIDQSHKDKTSKSPMLGKWLDGTSIPRYYKGGRLPKSHRSFGLIDLSDALAKSSNLYFSILASDYIASSSQLIETAKNFGFGEKTGVELLGESRGNLPTDLRENKTGLYAFSIGQHTLLSTPLQTAVCLNTLTNNGYVIKPTLIKEKQTLLPSLKDLNENTTFPFR
;
A
#
# COMPACT_ATOMS: atom_id res chain seq x y z
N MET A 1 64.10 54.97 30.79
CA MET A 1 63.55 54.07 29.75
C MET A 1 63.92 54.64 28.38
N LYS A 2 64.76 53.97 27.59
CA LYS A 2 65.13 54.46 26.23
C LYS A 2 63.91 54.35 25.30
N HIS A 3 63.37 55.47 24.83
CA HIS A 3 62.36 55.48 23.78
C HIS A 3 63.01 55.07 22.45
N PHE A 4 62.85 53.81 22.07
CA PHE A 4 63.26 53.34 20.73
C PHE A 4 62.47 54.10 19.66
N THR A 5 63.18 54.65 18.68
CA THR A 5 62.57 55.28 17.50
C THR A 5 61.78 54.23 16.69
N VAL A 6 60.73 54.65 15.98
CA VAL A 6 59.88 53.77 15.15
C VAL A 6 60.68 52.77 14.27
N PRO A 7 61.76 53.16 13.57
CA PRO A 7 62.57 52.22 12.79
C PRO A 7 63.28 51.15 13.63
N GLN A 8 63.73 51.45 14.85
CA GLN A 8 64.39 50.46 15.71
C GLN A 8 63.41 49.41 16.24
N LYS A 9 62.17 49.80 16.56
CA LYS A 9 61.11 48.85 16.93
C LYS A 9 60.73 47.92 15.78
N ALA A 10 60.68 48.44 14.55
CA ALA A 10 60.42 47.64 13.35
C ALA A 10 61.54 46.63 13.08
N HIS A 11 62.80 47.03 13.26
CA HIS A 11 63.96 46.13 13.10
C HIS A 11 63.96 44.99 14.16
N LEU A 12 63.63 45.31 15.41
CA LEU A 12 63.51 44.31 16.48
C LEU A 12 62.38 43.30 16.18
N PHE A 13 61.26 43.77 15.66
CA PHE A 13 60.14 42.92 15.24
C PHE A 13 60.51 42.03 14.05
N LEU A 14 61.29 42.55 13.09
CA LEU A 14 61.80 41.77 11.96
C LEU A 14 62.73 40.66 12.42
N ILE A 15 63.67 40.95 13.33
CA ILE A 15 64.56 39.93 13.91
C ILE A 15 63.75 38.88 14.67
N PHE A 16 62.78 39.31 15.47
CA PHE A 16 61.93 38.38 16.23
C PHE A 16 61.09 37.48 15.32
N SER A 17 60.49 38.03 14.26
CA SER A 17 59.75 37.25 13.27
C SER A 17 60.66 36.32 12.47
N ALA A 18 61.87 36.75 12.10
CA ALA A 18 62.87 35.90 11.44
C ALA A 18 63.32 34.74 12.33
N ALA A 19 63.52 34.99 13.63
CA ALA A 19 63.86 33.94 14.60
C ALA A 19 62.72 32.91 14.75
N ILE A 20 61.46 33.34 14.78
CA ILE A 20 60.30 32.44 14.77
C ILE A 20 60.26 31.61 13.48
N PHE A 21 60.48 32.23 12.32
CA PHE A 21 60.53 31.52 11.04
C PHE A 21 61.64 30.47 10.99
N LEU A 22 62.81 30.80 11.53
CA LEU A 22 63.93 29.86 11.65
C LEU A 22 63.55 28.67 12.55
N LEU A 23 62.90 28.92 13.69
CA LEU A 23 62.44 27.88 14.61
C LEU A 23 61.41 26.95 13.96
N ILE A 24 60.50 27.51 13.14
CA ILE A 24 59.55 26.74 12.33
C ILE A 24 60.29 25.91 11.28
N LEU A 25 61.28 26.46 10.58
CA LEU A 25 62.07 25.74 9.59
C LEU A 25 62.85 24.57 10.20
N VAL A 26 63.50 24.79 11.36
CA VAL A 26 64.19 23.74 12.11
C VAL A 26 63.19 22.66 12.55
N ARG A 27 61.98 23.04 12.99
CA ARG A 27 60.94 22.08 13.34
C ARG A 27 60.45 21.28 12.14
N ILE A 28 60.28 21.92 10.98
CA ILE A 28 59.91 21.26 9.73
C ILE A 28 61.00 20.28 9.31
N PHE A 29 62.27 20.68 9.37
CA PHE A 29 63.42 19.81 9.09
C PHE A 29 63.42 18.60 10.02
N TYR A 30 63.30 18.82 11.34
CA TYR A 30 63.22 17.73 12.31
C TYR A 30 62.09 16.73 12.02
N LEU A 31 60.90 17.23 11.67
CA LEU A 31 59.77 16.38 11.30
C LEU A 31 59.98 15.64 9.96
N SER A 32 60.67 16.26 9.01
CA SER A 32 60.80 15.76 7.63
C SER A 32 61.98 14.82 7.39
N THR A 33 63.07 14.92 8.17
CA THR A 33 64.24 14.03 8.10
C THR A 33 64.30 13.07 9.27
N PHE A 34 64.39 13.55 10.52
CA PHE A 34 64.59 12.70 11.69
C PHE A 34 63.36 11.84 12.03
N MET A 35 62.17 12.44 12.04
CA MET A 35 60.93 11.71 12.33
C MET A 35 60.29 11.09 11.08
N HIS A 36 60.92 11.21 9.91
CA HIS A 36 60.38 10.72 8.64
C HIS A 36 60.03 9.24 8.72
N SER A 37 61.00 8.41 9.12
CA SER A 37 60.85 6.96 9.22
C SER A 37 59.76 6.57 10.23
N HIS A 38 59.69 7.26 11.38
CA HIS A 38 58.66 7.03 12.38
C HIS A 38 57.25 7.38 11.88
N TYR A 39 57.07 8.54 11.24
CA TYR A 39 55.78 8.92 10.66
C TYR A 39 55.43 8.10 9.42
N LEU A 40 56.41 7.66 8.63
CA LEU A 40 56.22 6.76 7.50
C LEU A 40 55.75 5.39 8.00
N ALA A 41 56.36 4.83 9.04
CA ALA A 41 55.91 3.60 9.69
C ALA A 41 54.52 3.76 10.33
N LYS A 42 54.24 4.89 10.98
CA LYS A 42 52.92 5.21 11.56
C LYS A 42 51.85 5.41 10.49
N ALA A 43 52.21 5.91 9.31
CA ALA A 43 51.36 6.06 8.14
C ALA A 43 51.20 4.76 7.33
N GLN A 44 52.17 3.85 7.42
CA GLN A 44 52.13 2.50 6.85
C GLN A 44 51.40 1.50 7.76
N LYS A 45 51.01 1.89 8.98
CA LYS A 45 50.23 1.02 9.86
C LYS A 45 48.98 0.54 9.12
N PRO A 46 48.77 -0.78 9.04
CA PRO A 46 47.62 -1.33 8.35
C PRO A 46 46.34 -0.83 9.00
N GLN A 47 45.37 -0.46 8.16
CA GLN A 47 44.08 0.02 8.63
C GLN A 47 43.20 -1.16 9.00
N HIS A 48 42.55 -1.06 10.15
CA HIS A 48 41.56 -2.03 10.58
C HIS A 48 40.22 -1.73 9.91
N SER A 49 39.72 -2.68 9.12
CA SER A 49 38.39 -2.59 8.51
C SER A 49 37.51 -3.72 9.03
N ILE A 50 36.35 -3.37 9.55
CA ILE A 50 35.34 -4.34 10.01
C ILE A 50 34.24 -4.38 8.96
N GLN A 51 34.07 -5.52 8.31
CA GLN A 51 32.98 -5.77 7.38
C GLN A 51 31.93 -6.68 8.03
N SER A 52 30.65 -6.34 7.86
CA SER A 52 29.57 -7.21 8.31
C SER A 52 29.34 -8.31 7.27
N ILE A 53 29.40 -9.57 7.71
CA ILE A 53 28.98 -10.71 6.90
C ILE A 53 27.50 -10.94 7.18
N PRO A 54 26.62 -10.90 6.15
CA PRO A 54 25.20 -11.11 6.37
C PRO A 54 24.94 -12.53 6.87
N ALA A 55 24.03 -12.68 7.83
CA ALA A 55 23.52 -13.97 8.25
C ALA A 55 22.45 -14.48 7.30
N LEU A 56 22.38 -15.80 7.11
CA LEU A 56 21.27 -16.44 6.42
C LEU A 56 20.01 -16.27 7.25
N ARG A 57 18.92 -15.82 6.62
CA ARG A 57 17.62 -15.72 7.27
C ARG A 57 17.03 -17.12 7.46
N GLY A 58 16.40 -17.40 8.59
CA GLY A 58 15.70 -18.67 8.82
C GLY A 58 14.65 -18.93 7.73
N GLU A 59 14.56 -20.16 7.26
CA GLU A 59 13.54 -20.59 6.32
C GLU A 59 12.22 -20.88 7.03
N ILE A 60 11.12 -20.72 6.32
CA ILE A 60 9.78 -21.03 6.82
C ILE A 60 9.28 -22.25 6.07
N TYR A 61 8.93 -23.30 6.80
CA TYR A 61 8.41 -24.55 6.27
C TYR A 61 6.95 -24.74 6.63
N ASP A 62 6.22 -25.48 5.81
CA ASP A 62 4.92 -26.02 6.17
C ASP A 62 5.06 -27.21 7.13
N CYS A 63 3.94 -27.80 7.56
CA CYS A 63 3.96 -28.91 8.52
C CYS A 63 4.56 -30.23 7.99
N PHE A 64 4.78 -30.32 6.67
CA PHE A 64 5.37 -31.45 5.94
C PHE A 64 6.81 -31.20 5.46
N GLY A 65 7.37 -30.01 5.71
CA GLY A 65 8.74 -29.65 5.34
C GLY A 65 8.90 -28.92 4.00
N HIS A 66 7.80 -28.56 3.32
CA HIS A 66 7.88 -27.74 2.10
C HIS A 66 8.27 -26.30 2.44
N SER A 67 9.24 -25.73 1.72
CA SER A 67 9.71 -24.37 1.97
C SER A 67 8.73 -23.33 1.42
N LEU A 68 8.11 -22.58 2.33
CA LEU A 68 7.18 -21.48 2.03
C LEU A 68 7.92 -20.15 1.83
N ALA A 69 9.05 -19.98 2.51
CA ALA A 69 9.95 -18.86 2.33
C ALA A 69 11.41 -19.36 2.41
N ALA A 70 12.09 -19.33 1.27
CA ALA A 70 13.42 -19.90 1.08
C ALA A 70 14.46 -18.81 0.80
N ASN A 71 15.74 -19.12 1.01
CA ASN A 71 16.83 -18.28 0.55
C ASN A 71 17.35 -18.80 -0.79
N GLN A 72 17.30 -17.97 -1.83
CA GLN A 72 17.86 -18.27 -3.13
C GLN A 72 19.21 -17.57 -3.30
N LEU A 73 20.18 -18.26 -3.88
CA LEU A 73 21.46 -17.69 -4.24
C LEU A 73 21.27 -16.58 -5.28
N GLN A 74 21.92 -15.45 -5.08
CA GLN A 74 21.88 -14.30 -5.96
C GLN A 74 23.30 -13.88 -6.33
N TYR A 75 23.56 -13.70 -7.62
CA TYR A 75 24.86 -13.25 -8.11
C TYR A 75 24.83 -11.74 -8.39
N ASN A 76 25.79 -11.01 -7.82
CA ASN A 76 25.83 -9.54 -7.93
C ASN A 76 27.14 -9.09 -8.60
N ALA A 77 27.03 -8.23 -9.61
CA ALA A 77 28.15 -7.51 -10.19
C ALA A 77 28.37 -6.22 -9.40
N THR A 78 29.54 -6.06 -8.78
CA THR A 78 29.85 -4.94 -7.90
C THR A 78 31.14 -4.23 -8.31
N ILE A 79 31.25 -2.94 -7.99
CA ILE A 79 32.47 -2.16 -8.20
C ILE A 79 32.97 -1.57 -6.88
N ILE A 80 34.26 -1.76 -6.61
CA ILE A 80 35.00 -1.09 -5.54
C ILE A 80 35.92 -0.06 -6.22
N TYR A 81 35.74 1.22 -5.90
CA TYR A 81 36.41 2.30 -6.61
C TYR A 81 37.83 2.57 -6.10
N ASP A 82 38.18 2.13 -4.90
CA ASP A 82 39.55 2.27 -4.37
C ASP A 82 40.59 1.55 -5.24
N ASP A 83 40.27 0.40 -5.82
CA ASP A 83 41.20 -0.29 -6.74
C ASP A 83 41.36 0.47 -8.06
N ILE A 84 40.26 1.05 -8.55
CA ILE A 84 40.29 1.95 -9.70
C ILE A 84 41.12 3.22 -9.37
N ARG A 85 41.17 3.63 -8.11
CA ARG A 85 41.93 4.80 -7.65
C ARG A 85 43.44 4.57 -7.69
N GLN A 86 43.90 3.32 -7.67
CA GLN A 86 45.31 2.99 -7.86
C GLN A 86 45.81 3.38 -9.26
N ILE A 87 44.91 3.38 -10.26
CA ILE A 87 45.21 3.89 -11.60
C ILE A 87 45.41 5.41 -11.50
N PRO A 88 46.54 5.96 -11.98
CA PRO A 88 46.81 7.39 -11.88
C PRO A 88 45.74 8.20 -12.61
N ARG A 89 45.34 9.33 -12.03
CA ARG A 89 44.33 10.21 -12.65
C ARG A 89 44.80 10.73 -14.00
N VAL A 90 46.10 11.02 -14.11
CA VAL A 90 46.77 11.51 -15.31
C VAL A 90 48.08 10.74 -15.47
N LYS A 91 48.36 10.29 -16.68
CA LYS A 91 49.66 9.75 -17.10
C LYS A 91 50.18 10.63 -18.25
N TRP A 92 51.44 11.01 -18.18
CA TRP A 92 52.10 11.75 -19.26
C TRP A 92 52.76 10.76 -20.21
N GLN A 93 52.51 10.90 -21.50
CA GLN A 93 53.16 10.09 -22.53
C GLN A 93 53.56 11.02 -23.68
N LYS A 94 54.85 11.07 -24.02
CA LYS A 94 55.40 11.94 -25.09
C LYS A 94 54.89 13.39 -25.03
N LYS A 95 54.93 14.03 -23.85
CA LYS A 95 54.41 15.39 -23.56
C LYS A 95 52.88 15.58 -23.66
N GLU A 96 52.11 14.55 -23.99
CA GLU A 96 50.64 14.61 -23.97
C GLU A 96 50.06 14.15 -22.63
N LYS A 97 49.00 14.84 -22.19
CA LYS A 97 48.31 14.60 -20.93
C LYS A 97 47.17 13.58 -21.12
N ILE A 98 47.38 12.34 -20.71
CA ILE A 98 46.38 11.27 -20.84
C ILE A 98 45.61 11.08 -19.52
N TYR A 99 44.28 11.10 -19.57
CA TYR A 99 43.41 10.80 -18.42
C TYR A 99 43.23 9.28 -18.22
N ALA A 100 44.30 8.60 -17.82
CA ALA A 100 44.36 7.13 -17.75
C ALA A 100 43.18 6.50 -16.99
N ARG A 101 42.86 7.00 -15.79
CA ARG A 101 41.71 6.48 -15.00
C ARG A 101 40.37 6.67 -15.70
N LYS A 102 40.15 7.82 -16.32
CA LYS A 102 38.89 8.10 -17.03
C LYS A 102 38.73 7.15 -18.22
N ASN A 103 39.79 6.99 -19.01
CA ASN A 103 39.80 6.09 -20.15
C ASN A 103 39.58 4.63 -19.72
N TYR A 104 40.16 4.22 -18.59
CA TYR A 104 39.91 2.90 -18.01
C TYR A 104 38.43 2.70 -17.65
N ILE A 105 37.82 3.65 -16.91
CA ILE A 105 36.40 3.57 -16.52
C ILE A 105 35.50 3.50 -17.75
N THR A 106 35.77 4.30 -18.79
CA THR A 106 35.00 4.24 -20.04
C THR A 106 35.18 2.90 -20.76
N LYS A 107 36.38 2.30 -20.76
CA LYS A 107 36.61 0.94 -21.31
C LYS A 107 35.87 -0.13 -20.50
N LEU A 108 36.00 -0.09 -19.18
CA LEU A 108 35.32 -1.00 -18.24
C LEU A 108 33.81 -0.94 -18.45
N ALA A 109 33.24 0.27 -18.51
CA ALA A 109 31.81 0.46 -18.71
C ALA A 109 31.33 -0.09 -20.07
N LYS A 110 32.11 0.06 -21.14
CA LYS A 110 31.81 -0.55 -22.45
C LYS A 110 31.81 -2.08 -22.38
N THR A 111 32.83 -2.68 -21.76
CA THR A 111 32.90 -4.14 -21.60
C THR A 111 31.72 -4.67 -20.79
N LEU A 112 31.43 -4.04 -19.65
CA LEU A 112 30.31 -4.44 -18.80
C LEU A 112 28.96 -4.22 -19.46
N SER A 113 28.78 -3.20 -20.31
CA SER A 113 27.52 -2.98 -21.03
C SER A 113 27.13 -4.07 -22.03
N LEU A 114 28.06 -4.97 -22.38
CA LEU A 114 27.76 -6.13 -23.23
C LEU A 114 27.08 -7.27 -22.44
N ASP A 115 27.40 -7.37 -21.14
CA ASP A 115 26.89 -8.42 -20.25
C ASP A 115 25.73 -7.96 -19.38
N LEU A 116 25.74 -6.67 -19.03
CA LEU A 116 24.79 -6.06 -18.12
C LEU A 116 23.68 -5.33 -18.89
N ASN A 117 22.51 -5.21 -18.27
CA ASN A 117 21.32 -4.60 -18.88
C ASN A 117 21.37 -3.04 -18.91
N TYR A 118 22.56 -2.46 -19.00
CA TYR A 118 22.82 -1.02 -18.84
C TYR A 118 23.69 -0.47 -19.98
N THR A 119 23.47 0.81 -20.33
CA THR A 119 24.36 1.48 -21.30
C THR A 119 25.69 1.82 -20.65
N ALA A 120 26.76 1.90 -21.45
CA ALA A 120 28.08 2.27 -20.96
C ALA A 120 28.08 3.62 -20.20
N THR A 121 27.27 4.59 -20.64
CA THR A 121 27.11 5.89 -19.98
C THR A 121 26.43 5.78 -18.61
N GLU A 122 25.42 4.91 -18.47
CA GLU A 122 24.75 4.66 -17.19
C GLU A 122 25.70 3.98 -16.19
N ILE A 123 26.50 3.01 -16.64
CA ILE A 123 27.51 2.34 -15.81
C ILE A 123 28.60 3.32 -15.37
N GLU A 124 29.14 4.13 -16.29
CA GLU A 124 30.13 5.16 -15.98
C GLU A 124 29.59 6.16 -14.93
N ASP A 125 28.33 6.56 -15.05
CA ASP A 125 27.66 7.41 -14.07
C ASP A 125 27.49 6.75 -12.70
N MET A 126 27.15 5.46 -12.68
CA MET A 126 27.06 4.72 -11.42
C MET A 126 28.41 4.63 -10.73
N ILE A 127 29.49 4.41 -11.48
CA ILE A 127 30.86 4.38 -10.95
C ILE A 127 31.23 5.75 -10.36
N HIS A 128 31.11 6.81 -11.15
CA HIS A 128 31.54 8.15 -10.72
C HIS A 128 30.65 8.76 -9.65
N ALA A 129 29.37 8.42 -9.61
CA ALA A 129 28.43 9.05 -8.68
C ALA A 129 28.09 8.21 -7.46
N LYS A 130 28.20 6.88 -7.50
CA LYS A 130 27.93 6.02 -6.35
C LYS A 130 29.22 5.45 -5.81
N ALA A 131 29.96 4.71 -6.64
CA ALA A 131 31.18 4.03 -6.20
C ALA A 131 32.28 5.01 -5.74
N ALA A 132 32.48 6.11 -6.46
CA ALA A 132 33.52 7.09 -6.10
C ALA A 132 33.24 7.90 -4.83
N ILE A 133 31.98 7.94 -4.34
CA ILE A 133 31.63 8.65 -3.10
C ILE A 133 32.02 7.83 -1.87
N PHE A 134 31.88 6.51 -1.99
CA PHE A 134 32.28 5.56 -0.96
C PHE A 134 33.29 4.58 -1.58
N PRO A 135 34.55 5.01 -1.82
CA PRO A 135 35.50 4.27 -2.64
C PRO A 135 35.75 2.83 -2.19
N SER A 136 35.74 2.62 -0.88
CA SER A 136 35.98 1.33 -0.23
C SER A 136 34.71 0.51 -0.03
N THR A 137 33.53 1.03 -0.39
CA THR A 137 32.25 0.30 -0.26
C THR A 137 31.86 -0.31 -1.61
N PRO A 138 31.54 -1.61 -1.67
CA PRO A 138 31.11 -2.25 -2.91
C PRO A 138 29.80 -1.62 -3.42
N CYS A 139 29.84 -1.08 -4.64
CA CYS A 139 28.70 -0.52 -5.33
C CYS A 139 28.11 -1.59 -6.25
N ILE A 140 26.94 -2.13 -5.90
CA ILE A 140 26.21 -3.06 -6.77
C ILE A 140 25.78 -2.34 -8.04
N LEU A 141 26.28 -2.81 -9.19
CA LEU A 141 25.87 -2.35 -10.51
C LEU A 141 24.59 -3.07 -10.95
N GLU A 142 24.63 -4.39 -10.95
CA GLU A 142 23.51 -5.25 -11.29
C GLU A 142 23.42 -6.39 -10.27
N SER A 143 22.19 -6.71 -9.88
CA SER A 143 21.90 -7.82 -8.98
C SER A 143 21.13 -8.89 -9.73
N ASP A 144 21.34 -10.15 -9.36
CA ASP A 144 20.71 -11.32 -10.00
C ASP A 144 21.18 -11.52 -11.45
N VAL A 145 22.49 -11.49 -11.62
CA VAL A 145 23.14 -11.81 -12.90
C VAL A 145 23.02 -13.32 -13.15
N ASP A 146 22.78 -13.70 -14.41
CA ASP A 146 22.74 -15.11 -14.79
C ASP A 146 24.04 -15.84 -14.42
N GLU A 147 23.94 -17.12 -14.10
CA GLU A 147 25.09 -17.91 -13.62
C GLU A 147 26.22 -17.97 -14.66
N GLN A 148 25.89 -18.09 -15.95
CA GLN A 148 26.91 -18.09 -17.01
C GLN A 148 27.67 -16.76 -17.07
N THR A 149 26.92 -15.66 -17.02
CA THR A 149 27.49 -14.31 -17.00
C THR A 149 28.29 -14.05 -15.72
N TYR A 150 27.84 -14.58 -14.57
CA TYR A 150 28.58 -14.49 -13.31
C TYR A 150 29.96 -15.13 -13.43
N HIS A 151 30.03 -16.38 -13.91
CA HIS A 151 31.31 -17.08 -14.05
C HIS A 151 32.23 -16.40 -15.07
N ARG A 152 31.68 -15.91 -16.18
CA ARG A 152 32.43 -15.13 -17.19
C ARG A 152 33.04 -13.86 -16.60
N LEU A 153 32.24 -13.05 -15.91
CA LEU A 153 32.72 -11.83 -15.25
C LEU A 153 33.66 -12.14 -14.08
N LYS A 154 33.46 -13.27 -13.38
CA LYS A 154 34.35 -13.74 -12.30
C LYS A 154 35.74 -14.09 -12.83
N MET A 155 35.86 -14.61 -14.04
CA MET A 155 37.17 -14.81 -14.69
C MET A 155 37.84 -13.48 -15.06
N LEU A 156 37.05 -12.49 -15.49
CA LEU A 156 37.55 -11.15 -15.85
C LEU A 156 37.90 -10.28 -14.64
N GLU A 157 37.38 -10.58 -13.44
CA GLU A 157 37.68 -9.88 -12.17
C GLU A 157 39.19 -9.75 -11.94
N ARG A 158 39.99 -10.78 -12.28
CA ARG A 158 41.46 -10.72 -12.16
C ARG A 158 42.11 -9.70 -13.12
N LEU A 159 41.51 -9.47 -14.28
CA LEU A 159 42.03 -8.59 -15.33
C LEU A 159 41.49 -7.16 -15.25
N LEU A 160 40.37 -6.96 -14.54
CA LEU A 160 39.65 -5.69 -14.47
C LEU A 160 39.66 -5.13 -13.04
N PRO A 161 40.67 -4.32 -12.68
CA PRO A 161 40.76 -3.69 -11.37
C PRO A 161 39.47 -2.97 -10.95
N GLY A 162 38.93 -3.37 -9.80
CA GLY A 162 37.73 -2.76 -9.20
C GLY A 162 36.42 -3.45 -9.54
N LEU A 163 36.37 -4.40 -10.49
CA LEU A 163 35.21 -5.28 -10.68
C LEU A 163 35.27 -6.42 -9.66
N TYR A 164 34.16 -6.68 -8.98
CA TYR A 164 34.04 -7.82 -8.05
C TYR A 164 32.70 -8.52 -8.22
N MET A 165 32.74 -9.83 -8.39
CA MET A 165 31.55 -10.65 -8.44
C MET A 165 31.26 -11.26 -7.07
N GLN A 166 30.17 -10.83 -6.45
CA GLN A 166 29.75 -11.23 -5.11
C GLN A 166 28.61 -12.24 -5.16
N LYS A 167 28.72 -13.30 -4.35
CA LYS A 167 27.59 -14.19 -4.05
C LYS A 167 26.81 -13.58 -2.89
N GLY A 168 25.50 -13.45 -3.06
CA GLY A 168 24.57 -13.02 -2.03
C GLY A 168 23.41 -14.00 -1.93
N VAL A 169 22.49 -13.73 -1.03
CA VAL A 169 21.23 -14.47 -0.93
C VAL A 169 20.07 -13.49 -0.97
N THR A 170 19.02 -13.86 -1.69
CA THR A 170 17.75 -13.14 -1.69
C THR A 170 16.65 -14.05 -1.19
N ARG A 171 15.70 -13.48 -0.45
CA ARG A 171 14.50 -14.20 -0.02
C ARG A 171 13.60 -14.45 -1.22
N VAL A 172 13.06 -15.66 -1.37
CA VAL A 172 12.11 -16.04 -2.41
C VAL A 172 10.96 -16.85 -1.78
N TYR A 173 9.76 -16.70 -2.33
CA TYR A 173 8.56 -17.41 -1.88
C TYR A 173 8.11 -18.36 -3.00
N PRO A 174 8.47 -19.66 -2.93
CA PRO A 174 8.31 -20.60 -4.04
C PRO A 174 6.86 -20.71 -4.55
N TYR A 175 5.90 -20.70 -3.62
CA TYR A 175 4.47 -20.84 -3.92
C TYR A 175 3.77 -19.52 -4.31
N LYS A 176 4.53 -18.44 -4.55
CA LYS A 176 4.04 -17.13 -5.04
C LYS A 176 2.89 -16.58 -4.19
N LYS A 177 1.64 -16.64 -4.68
CA LYS A 177 0.46 -16.07 -4.02
C LYS A 177 -0.07 -16.94 -2.88
N THR A 178 0.18 -18.24 -2.91
CA THR A 178 -0.36 -19.17 -1.92
C THR A 178 0.22 -18.85 -0.55
N ALA A 179 -0.64 -18.76 0.47
CA ALA A 179 -0.30 -18.32 1.82
C ALA A 179 0.35 -16.92 1.91
N GLY A 180 0.36 -16.11 0.84
CA GLY A 180 1.09 -14.84 0.79
C GLY A 180 0.61 -13.82 1.83
N SER A 181 -0.69 -13.85 2.17
CA SER A 181 -1.26 -13.02 3.24
C SER A 181 -0.86 -13.45 4.65
N VAL A 182 -0.49 -14.71 4.85
CA VAL A 182 -0.09 -15.26 6.15
C VAL A 182 1.42 -15.11 6.33
N ILE A 183 2.21 -15.56 5.34
CA ILE A 183 3.67 -15.46 5.36
C ILE A 183 4.10 -13.99 5.37
N GLY A 184 3.48 -13.17 4.52
CA GLY A 184 3.84 -11.77 4.33
C GLY A 184 5.10 -11.61 3.49
N TYR A 185 5.77 -10.45 3.63
CA TYR A 185 6.87 -10.07 2.76
C TYR A 185 7.96 -9.26 3.46
N LEU A 186 9.15 -9.26 2.86
CA LEU A 186 10.28 -8.41 3.23
C LEU A 186 10.22 -7.06 2.52
N GLY A 187 10.65 -6.00 3.20
CA GLY A 187 10.87 -4.70 2.59
C GLY A 187 12.07 -3.99 3.20
N ALA A 188 12.57 -2.96 2.52
CA ALA A 188 13.65 -2.13 3.07
C ALA A 188 13.23 -1.48 4.39
N ILE A 189 14.14 -1.38 5.36
CA ILE A 189 13.88 -0.65 6.60
C ILE A 189 13.49 0.79 6.29
N ASN A 190 12.45 1.30 6.96
CA ASN A 190 12.04 2.68 6.75
C ASN A 190 13.06 3.60 7.44
N GLN A 191 13.34 4.77 6.87
CA GLN A 191 14.28 5.72 7.46
C GLN A 191 13.87 6.13 8.89
N SER A 192 12.58 6.34 9.14
CA SER A 192 12.05 6.62 10.49
C SER A 192 12.29 5.47 11.46
N GLN A 193 12.08 4.22 11.03
CA GLN A 193 12.33 3.02 11.84
C GLN A 193 13.82 2.89 12.18
N TYR A 194 14.70 3.12 11.21
CA TYR A 194 16.14 3.11 11.44
C TYR A 194 16.55 4.20 12.45
N TYR A 195 16.01 5.42 12.32
CA TYR A 195 16.29 6.48 13.27
C TYR A 195 15.80 6.15 14.68
N GLN A 196 14.59 5.60 14.81
CA GLN A 196 14.06 5.15 16.10
C GLN A 196 14.98 4.12 16.76
N ILE A 197 15.41 3.10 16.02
CA ILE A 197 16.36 2.09 16.51
C ILE A 197 17.70 2.74 16.90
N SER A 198 18.20 3.69 16.10
CA SER A 198 19.47 4.35 16.40
C SER A 198 19.40 5.25 17.64
N LEU A 199 18.26 5.90 17.87
CA LEU A 199 18.01 6.69 19.08
C LEU A 199 17.87 5.77 20.29
N GLU A 200 17.11 4.68 20.15
CA GLU A 200 16.97 3.65 21.19
C GLU A 200 18.34 3.10 21.63
N ILE A 201 19.21 2.73 20.68
CA ILE A 201 20.58 2.28 21.00
C ILE A 201 21.37 3.36 21.76
N LYS A 202 21.24 4.63 21.37
CA LYS A 202 21.95 5.74 22.02
C LYS A 202 21.44 5.95 23.45
N ASP A 203 20.13 5.91 23.65
CA ASP A 203 19.48 6.15 24.93
C ASP A 203 19.77 5.00 25.91
N LEU A 204 19.66 3.74 25.46
CA LEU A 204 20.02 2.56 26.27
C LEU A 204 21.51 2.57 26.62
N LYS A 205 22.39 2.96 25.69
CA LYS A 205 23.83 3.12 25.97
C LYS A 205 24.09 4.20 27.02
N ALA A 206 23.42 5.35 26.91
CA ALA A 206 23.57 6.44 27.86
C ALA A 206 23.10 6.04 29.26
N TYR A 207 21.98 5.31 29.35
CA TYR A 207 21.46 4.75 30.59
C TYR A 207 22.44 3.75 31.22
N LEU A 208 22.90 2.73 30.47
CA LEU A 208 23.85 1.74 30.98
C LEU A 208 25.17 2.39 31.43
N LYS A 209 25.63 3.42 30.70
CA LYS A 209 26.81 4.20 31.08
C LYS A 209 26.58 4.98 32.38
N ALA A 210 25.46 5.70 32.51
CA ALA A 210 25.13 6.46 33.71
C ALA A 210 25.06 5.56 34.95
N ILE A 211 24.49 4.36 34.81
CA ILE A 211 24.47 3.37 35.90
C ILE A 211 25.88 2.86 36.21
N SER A 212 26.70 2.57 35.21
CA SER A 212 28.10 2.17 35.45
C SER A 212 28.93 3.26 36.14
N GLU A 213 28.54 4.53 35.97
CA GLU A 213 29.15 5.70 36.62
C GLU A 213 28.49 6.03 37.98
N GLY A 214 27.53 5.22 38.46
CA GLY A 214 26.87 5.42 39.75
C GLY A 214 25.84 6.54 39.78
N ILE A 215 25.41 7.07 38.63
CA ILE A 215 24.45 8.17 38.54
C ILE A 215 23.03 7.59 38.67
N PRO A 216 22.21 8.03 39.65
CA PRO A 216 20.84 7.59 39.79
C PRO A 216 20.02 8.07 38.59
N THR A 217 19.63 7.13 37.72
CA THR A 217 18.85 7.38 36.52
C THR A 217 17.60 6.51 36.51
N PRO A 218 16.41 7.08 36.21
CA PRO A 218 15.18 6.30 36.14
C PRO A 218 15.24 5.30 34.97
N LEU A 219 14.56 4.16 35.12
CA LEU A 219 14.45 3.15 34.07
C LEU A 219 13.86 3.77 32.78
N PRO A 220 14.40 3.42 31.60
CA PRO A 220 13.84 3.85 30.33
C PRO A 220 12.38 3.36 30.19
N VAL A 221 11.54 4.16 29.54
CA VAL A 221 10.10 3.86 29.37
C VAL A 221 9.91 2.50 28.70
N GLY A 222 9.15 1.61 29.34
CA GLY A 222 8.82 0.28 28.82
C GLY A 222 9.75 -0.85 29.25
N PHE A 223 10.61 -0.62 30.24
CA PHE A 223 11.43 -1.65 30.88
C PHE A 223 11.16 -1.70 32.38
N ASP A 224 11.00 -2.92 32.90
CA ASP A 224 10.70 -3.16 34.31
C ASP A 224 11.96 -3.49 35.12
N SER A 225 13.08 -3.78 34.44
CA SER A 225 14.35 -4.13 35.11
C SER A 225 15.58 -3.75 34.29
N LEU A 226 16.72 -3.57 34.99
CA LEU A 226 18.01 -3.29 34.38
C LEU A 226 18.48 -4.41 33.44
N LYS A 227 18.19 -5.67 33.79
CA LYS A 227 18.54 -6.84 32.97
C LYS A 227 17.86 -6.77 31.60
N GLN A 228 16.57 -6.43 31.55
CA GLN A 228 15.85 -6.26 30.27
C GLN A 228 16.45 -5.13 29.42
N VAL A 229 16.93 -4.05 30.04
CA VAL A 229 17.62 -2.96 29.33
C VAL A 229 18.93 -3.43 28.72
N SER A 230 19.76 -4.16 29.49
CA SER A 230 21.01 -4.74 28.97
C SER A 230 20.74 -5.73 27.84
N ASP A 231 19.82 -6.68 28.04
CA ASP A 231 19.46 -7.68 27.04
C ASP A 231 18.95 -7.04 25.74
N ARG A 232 18.17 -5.95 25.86
CA ARG A 232 17.70 -5.19 24.71
C ARG A 232 18.83 -4.46 23.99
N TYR A 233 19.72 -3.82 24.74
CA TYR A 233 20.87 -3.12 24.18
C TYR A 233 21.78 -4.09 23.40
N ASP A 234 22.11 -5.22 24.01
CA ASP A 234 22.92 -6.26 23.40
C ASP A 234 22.23 -6.84 22.16
N PHE A 235 20.93 -7.12 22.23
CA PHE A 235 20.14 -7.57 21.08
C PHE A 235 20.22 -6.60 19.89
N LEU A 236 20.07 -5.29 20.12
CA LEU A 236 20.13 -4.29 19.05
C LEU A 236 21.53 -4.16 18.45
N LEU A 237 22.58 -4.28 19.27
CA LEU A 237 23.97 -4.31 18.81
C LEU A 237 24.30 -5.57 18.02
N GLU A 238 23.79 -6.74 18.43
CA GLU A 238 24.04 -8.00 17.75
C GLU A 238 23.36 -8.06 16.39
N LYS A 239 22.11 -7.60 16.27
CA LYS A 239 21.34 -7.70 15.02
C LYS A 239 21.73 -6.69 13.94
N VAL A 240 22.59 -5.70 14.27
CA VAL A 240 23.11 -4.62 13.42
C VAL A 240 22.16 -4.22 12.29
N TYR A 241 21.27 -3.26 12.55
CA TYR A 241 20.44 -2.68 11.49
C TYR A 241 21.26 -1.71 10.64
N THR A 242 21.25 -1.91 9.33
CA THR A 242 21.79 -0.94 8.35
C THR A 242 20.65 -0.36 7.52
N MET A 243 20.86 0.81 6.92
CA MET A 243 19.88 1.45 6.03
C MET A 243 19.47 0.58 4.84
N ASN A 244 20.32 -0.37 4.43
CA ASN A 244 20.05 -1.30 3.33
C ASN A 244 19.45 -2.63 3.81
N THR A 245 19.26 -2.80 5.13
CA THR A 245 18.73 -4.06 5.64
C THR A 245 17.27 -4.23 5.25
N ARG A 246 16.94 -5.45 4.80
CA ARG A 246 15.56 -5.89 4.60
C ARG A 246 15.01 -6.46 5.90
N VAL A 247 13.79 -6.06 6.23
CA VAL A 247 13.08 -6.49 7.44
C VAL A 247 11.68 -6.96 7.04
N GLY A 248 11.10 -7.88 7.81
CA GLY A 248 9.70 -8.25 7.67
C GLY A 248 8.78 -7.03 7.79
N LYS A 249 7.87 -6.85 6.83
CA LYS A 249 6.92 -5.72 6.81
C LYS A 249 5.49 -6.15 7.04
N PHE A 250 5.16 -7.41 6.80
CA PHE A 250 3.83 -7.95 6.91
C PHE A 250 3.89 -9.45 7.26
N GLY A 251 2.76 -10.01 7.72
CA GLY A 251 2.61 -11.44 8.03
C GLY A 251 3.60 -11.98 9.08
N LEU A 252 3.86 -13.29 8.99
CA LEU A 252 4.82 -14.02 9.81
C LEU A 252 6.26 -13.50 9.64
N GLU A 253 6.64 -13.03 8.45
CA GLU A 253 7.95 -12.42 8.22
C GLU A 253 8.21 -11.24 9.16
N LYS A 254 7.17 -10.45 9.48
CA LYS A 254 7.28 -9.34 10.45
C LYS A 254 7.16 -9.82 11.89
N ALA A 255 6.23 -10.74 12.17
CA ALA A 255 6.01 -11.25 13.52
C ALA A 255 7.26 -11.95 14.07
N LEU A 256 7.91 -12.76 13.23
CA LEU A 256 9.07 -13.59 13.57
C LEU A 256 10.40 -12.96 13.15
N GLU A 257 10.44 -11.65 12.86
CA GLU A 257 11.67 -10.95 12.43
C GLU A 257 12.84 -11.19 13.39
N LYS A 258 12.56 -11.23 14.70
CA LYS A 258 13.57 -11.47 15.74
C LYS A 258 14.28 -12.82 15.58
N GLU A 259 13.50 -13.86 15.29
CA GLU A 259 13.96 -15.25 15.17
C GLU A 259 14.56 -15.53 13.79
N LEU A 260 13.87 -15.07 12.74
CA LEU A 260 14.24 -15.33 11.35
C LEU A 260 15.52 -14.61 10.94
N ARG A 261 15.82 -13.41 11.45
CA ARG A 261 16.93 -12.59 10.92
C ARG A 261 18.33 -13.19 11.09
N GLY A 262 18.56 -14.01 12.12
CA GLY A 262 19.92 -14.40 12.50
C GLY A 262 20.74 -13.21 12.99
N SER A 263 22.01 -13.43 13.35
CA SER A 263 22.91 -12.38 13.82
C SER A 263 24.09 -12.25 12.87
N PRO A 264 24.29 -11.07 12.22
CA PRO A 264 25.36 -10.89 11.26
C PRO A 264 26.74 -11.10 11.89
N GLY A 265 27.64 -11.70 11.11
CA GLY A 265 29.04 -11.86 11.48
C GLY A 265 29.80 -10.55 11.31
N LYS A 266 31.00 -10.51 11.90
CA LYS A 266 31.96 -9.42 11.72
C LYS A 266 33.27 -10.04 11.27
N ALA A 267 33.73 -9.67 10.08
CA ALA A 267 35.07 -9.99 9.63
C ALA A 267 35.96 -8.75 9.75
N SER A 268 37.04 -8.90 10.49
CA SER A 268 38.09 -7.91 10.68
C SER A 268 39.24 -8.18 9.71
N PHE A 269 39.54 -7.19 8.88
CA PHE A 269 40.59 -7.24 7.88
C PHE A 269 41.64 -6.17 8.17
N LEU A 270 42.91 -6.54 7.98
CA LEU A 270 44.01 -5.60 7.87
C LEU A 270 44.14 -5.19 6.40
N LEU A 271 43.94 -3.92 6.13
CA LEU A 271 44.11 -3.33 4.81
C LEU A 271 45.44 -2.58 4.76
N GLY A 272 46.20 -2.78 3.69
CA GLY A 272 47.35 -1.96 3.36
C GLY A 272 46.94 -0.56 2.91
N ARG A 273 47.93 0.33 2.74
CA ARG A 273 47.70 1.73 2.34
C ARG A 273 46.92 1.91 1.04
N GLY A 274 46.94 0.91 0.15
CA GLY A 274 46.21 0.89 -1.13
C GLY A 274 44.86 0.17 -1.10
N GLY A 275 44.39 -0.29 0.07
CA GLY A 275 43.19 -1.13 0.18
C GLY A 275 43.45 -2.62 -0.11
N SER A 276 44.69 -2.98 -0.42
CA SER A 276 45.09 -4.38 -0.59
C SER A 276 44.93 -5.15 0.72
N PHE A 277 44.26 -6.29 0.65
CA PHE A 277 44.09 -7.21 1.77
C PHE A 277 45.46 -7.73 2.23
N LEU A 278 45.87 -7.43 3.47
CA LEU A 278 47.12 -7.91 4.07
C LEU A 278 46.91 -9.17 4.92
N GLY A 279 45.70 -9.37 5.44
CA GLY A 279 45.35 -10.55 6.24
C GLY A 279 44.06 -10.36 7.04
N SER A 280 43.46 -11.47 7.46
CA SER A 280 42.33 -11.48 8.40
C SER A 280 42.82 -11.52 9.85
N LEU A 281 42.19 -10.75 10.73
CA LEU A 281 42.45 -10.83 12.17
C LEU A 281 41.65 -11.97 12.82
N PRO A 282 42.14 -12.53 13.94
CA PRO A 282 41.47 -13.64 14.64
C PRO A 282 40.12 -13.27 15.28
N LEU A 283 39.76 -11.97 15.36
CA LEU A 283 38.50 -11.48 15.92
C LEU A 283 37.30 -11.59 14.95
N ASN A 284 37.31 -12.59 14.05
CA ASN A 284 36.20 -12.84 13.14
C ASN A 284 35.05 -13.54 13.89
N LYS A 285 33.93 -12.84 14.10
CA LYS A 285 32.68 -13.47 14.58
C LYS A 285 31.93 -14.02 13.38
N ASN A 286 31.77 -15.33 13.30
CA ASN A 286 30.98 -15.97 12.24
C ASN A 286 29.50 -15.55 12.33
N PRO A 287 28.80 -15.39 11.18
CA PRO A 287 27.37 -15.12 11.18
C PRO A 287 26.60 -16.29 11.77
N ILE A 288 25.64 -16.00 12.64
CA ILE A 288 24.73 -17.00 13.19
C ILE A 288 23.45 -16.98 12.33
N PRO A 289 23.10 -18.08 11.64
CA PRO A 289 21.89 -18.12 10.83
C PRO A 289 20.64 -17.94 11.70
N GLY A 290 19.58 -17.42 11.08
CA GLY A 290 18.28 -17.32 11.72
C GLY A 290 17.67 -18.68 11.99
N LYS A 291 16.74 -18.72 12.95
CA LYS A 291 16.05 -19.96 13.32
C LYS A 291 15.05 -20.32 12.22
N ASN A 292 15.12 -21.56 11.74
CA ASN A 292 14.12 -22.12 10.84
C ASN A 292 12.81 -22.36 11.61
N ILE A 293 11.69 -22.04 10.98
CA ILE A 293 10.36 -22.14 11.60
C ILE A 293 9.50 -23.10 10.80
N THR A 294 8.92 -24.08 11.49
CA THR A 294 7.92 -25.00 10.93
C THR A 294 6.54 -24.52 11.35
N LEU A 295 5.65 -24.36 10.37
CA LEU A 295 4.27 -23.94 10.61
C LEU A 295 3.36 -25.16 10.79
N SER A 296 2.20 -24.95 11.42
CA SER A 296 1.10 -25.92 11.45
C SER A 296 0.34 -26.01 10.12
N LEU A 297 0.51 -25.00 9.25
CA LEU A 297 -0.12 -24.92 7.94
C LEU A 297 0.29 -26.08 7.03
N SER A 298 -0.68 -26.61 6.29
CA SER A 298 -0.46 -27.49 5.14
C SER A 298 -0.56 -26.67 3.87
N ILE A 299 0.46 -26.71 3.01
CA ILE A 299 0.43 -25.95 1.75
C ILE A 299 -0.67 -26.45 0.80
N GLU A 300 -0.94 -27.75 0.80
CA GLU A 300 -2.00 -28.38 -0.02
C GLU A 300 -3.39 -27.93 0.41
N LEU A 301 -3.68 -27.98 1.73
CA LEU A 301 -4.96 -27.52 2.28
C LEU A 301 -5.14 -26.01 2.09
N GLN A 302 -4.05 -25.25 2.23
CA GLN A 302 -4.06 -23.81 1.97
C GLN A 302 -4.40 -23.50 0.52
N GLU A 303 -3.75 -24.17 -0.44
CA GLU A 303 -4.03 -23.98 -1.87
C GLU A 303 -5.47 -24.41 -2.21
N PHE A 304 -5.93 -25.51 -1.63
CA PHE A 304 -7.30 -25.99 -1.77
C PHE A 304 -8.32 -24.97 -1.25
N ALA A 305 -8.10 -24.41 -0.06
CA ALA A 305 -8.95 -23.38 0.53
C ALA A 305 -8.99 -22.09 -0.33
N GLU A 306 -7.84 -21.66 -0.86
CA GLU A 306 -7.77 -20.53 -1.78
C GLU A 306 -8.50 -20.80 -3.10
N LYS A 307 -8.37 -22.01 -3.67
CA LYS A 307 -9.11 -22.45 -4.86
C LYS A 307 -10.62 -22.47 -4.59
N LEU A 308 -11.06 -22.94 -3.43
CA LEU A 308 -12.47 -22.90 -3.02
C LEU A 308 -13.01 -21.48 -2.92
N LEU A 309 -12.25 -20.55 -2.32
CA LEU A 309 -12.63 -19.13 -2.28
C LEU A 309 -12.76 -18.55 -3.69
N THR A 310 -11.78 -18.83 -4.56
CA THR A 310 -11.75 -18.35 -5.94
C THR A 310 -12.89 -18.94 -6.78
N TYR A 311 -13.26 -20.20 -6.54
CA TYR A 311 -14.40 -20.87 -7.14
C TYR A 311 -15.74 -20.31 -6.63
N SER A 312 -15.88 -20.10 -5.31
CA SER A 312 -17.08 -19.47 -4.75
C SER A 312 -17.29 -18.09 -5.34
N GLU A 313 -16.21 -17.35 -5.57
CA GLU A 313 -16.24 -16.02 -6.18
C GLU A 313 -16.56 -16.04 -7.69
N SER A 314 -16.41 -17.17 -8.40
CA SER A 314 -16.90 -17.36 -9.77
C SER A 314 -18.38 -17.77 -9.82
N VAL A 315 -18.79 -18.76 -9.01
CA VAL A 315 -20.17 -19.27 -8.93
C VAL A 315 -21.15 -18.22 -8.40
N ARG A 316 -20.73 -17.40 -7.43
CA ARG A 316 -21.57 -16.32 -6.87
C ARG A 316 -22.11 -15.33 -7.91
N ARG A 317 -21.46 -15.26 -9.07
CA ARG A 317 -21.82 -14.39 -10.19
C ARG A 317 -23.17 -14.74 -10.82
N GLU A 318 -23.55 -16.01 -10.79
CA GLU A 318 -24.78 -16.52 -11.41
C GLU A 318 -25.96 -16.52 -10.42
N ASN A 319 -25.72 -16.95 -9.18
CA ASN A 319 -26.81 -17.22 -8.23
C ASN A 319 -27.35 -15.98 -7.48
N PHE A 320 -26.61 -14.87 -7.42
CA PHE A 320 -27.10 -13.65 -6.76
C PHE A 320 -28.00 -12.77 -7.65
N ALA A 321 -28.18 -13.11 -8.92
CA ALA A 321 -29.34 -12.60 -9.65
C ALA A 321 -30.66 -13.17 -9.10
N SER A 322 -30.60 -14.30 -8.36
CA SER A 322 -31.76 -15.15 -8.04
C SER A 322 -32.10 -15.24 -6.55
N PHE A 323 -31.19 -14.90 -5.62
CA PHE A 323 -31.49 -14.90 -4.17
C PHE A 323 -32.10 -13.57 -3.69
N GLY A 324 -33.42 -13.46 -3.90
CA GLY A 324 -34.30 -12.53 -3.19
C GLY A 324 -34.95 -11.47 -4.07
N LYS A 325 -36.25 -11.64 -4.36
CA LYS A 325 -37.10 -10.72 -5.14
C LYS A 325 -37.16 -9.26 -4.62
N ASN A 326 -36.54 -8.94 -3.48
CA ASN A 326 -36.64 -7.64 -2.80
C ASN A 326 -35.31 -6.95 -2.42
N HIS A 327 -34.13 -7.48 -2.75
CA HIS A 327 -32.88 -6.72 -2.52
C HIS A 327 -32.62 -5.74 -3.67
N GLN A 328 -33.34 -4.62 -3.62
CA GLN A 328 -33.29 -3.51 -4.58
C GLN A 328 -32.08 -2.56 -4.37
N ASN A 329 -31.06 -3.02 -3.63
CA ASN A 329 -29.95 -2.20 -3.11
C ASN A 329 -28.64 -2.38 -3.90
N ILE A 330 -27.73 -1.41 -3.69
CA ILE A 330 -26.40 -1.21 -4.31
C ILE A 330 -25.71 -2.54 -4.68
N GLN A 331 -25.19 -2.62 -5.92
CA GLN A 331 -24.44 -3.79 -6.37
C GLN A 331 -23.26 -4.05 -5.43
N ALA A 332 -23.08 -5.30 -5.02
CA ALA A 332 -21.90 -5.71 -4.28
C ALA A 332 -20.62 -5.27 -5.03
N PRO A 333 -19.53 -4.98 -4.30
CA PRO A 333 -18.27 -4.63 -4.93
C PRO A 333 -17.82 -5.72 -5.90
N TRP A 334 -17.10 -5.34 -6.96
CA TRP A 334 -16.75 -6.25 -8.05
C TRP A 334 -15.92 -7.47 -7.60
N ILE A 335 -15.12 -7.29 -6.53
CA ILE A 335 -14.53 -8.37 -5.74
C ILE A 335 -15.18 -8.30 -4.36
N LYS A 336 -15.91 -9.35 -3.97
CA LYS A 336 -16.52 -9.42 -2.63
C LYS A 336 -15.49 -9.82 -1.57
N GLY A 337 -14.52 -10.62 -1.98
CA GLY A 337 -13.54 -11.23 -1.09
C GLY A 337 -14.13 -12.40 -0.30
N GLY A 338 -13.28 -13.03 0.50
CA GLY A 338 -13.67 -14.14 1.35
C GLY A 338 -12.52 -14.64 2.21
N ALA A 339 -12.86 -15.44 3.21
CA ALA A 339 -11.93 -16.04 4.13
C ALA A 339 -12.34 -17.49 4.42
N ILE A 340 -11.35 -18.35 4.64
CA ILE A 340 -11.51 -19.69 5.21
C ILE A 340 -10.44 -19.84 6.29
N VAL A 341 -10.85 -20.31 7.46
CA VAL A 341 -9.96 -20.71 8.55
C VAL A 341 -10.30 -22.16 8.88
N ALA A 342 -9.30 -23.03 8.84
CA ALA A 342 -9.39 -24.41 9.28
C ALA A 342 -8.39 -24.62 10.40
N MET A 343 -8.87 -25.11 11.53
CA MET A 343 -8.12 -25.24 12.78
C MET A 343 -8.42 -26.61 13.39
N LYS A 344 -7.38 -27.25 13.94
CA LYS A 344 -7.55 -28.46 14.75
C LYS A 344 -8.13 -28.05 16.10
N PRO A 345 -9.29 -28.56 16.50
CA PRO A 345 -9.95 -28.08 17.70
C PRO A 345 -9.11 -28.25 18.97
N GLN A 346 -8.53 -29.44 19.15
CA GLN A 346 -7.88 -29.84 20.40
C GLN A 346 -6.58 -29.08 20.68
N THR A 347 -5.89 -28.62 19.63
CA THR A 347 -4.56 -27.98 19.76
C THR A 347 -4.57 -26.49 19.40
N GLY A 348 -5.62 -25.99 18.75
CA GLY A 348 -5.63 -24.63 18.20
C GLY A 348 -4.71 -24.46 16.98
N GLU A 349 -4.08 -25.53 16.48
CA GLU A 349 -3.23 -25.48 15.30
C GLU A 349 -4.03 -25.11 14.05
N ILE A 350 -3.62 -24.04 13.38
CA ILE A 350 -4.25 -23.60 12.13
C ILE A 350 -3.62 -24.36 10.97
N VAL A 351 -4.42 -25.17 10.27
CA VAL A 351 -3.96 -25.99 9.13
C VAL A 351 -4.17 -25.30 7.79
N ALA A 352 -5.12 -24.36 7.70
CA ALA A 352 -5.28 -23.46 6.56
C ALA A 352 -5.89 -22.11 7.01
N MET A 353 -5.35 -21.01 6.49
CA MET A 353 -5.85 -19.65 6.69
C MET A 353 -5.83 -18.90 5.35
N ALA A 354 -6.88 -19.06 4.56
CA ALA A 354 -6.98 -18.51 3.21
C ALA A 354 -7.79 -17.21 3.20
N SER A 355 -7.30 -16.20 2.48
CA SER A 355 -7.99 -14.93 2.24
C SER A 355 -7.99 -14.63 0.75
N LEU A 356 -9.12 -14.18 0.23
CA LEU A 356 -9.28 -13.67 -1.14
C LEU A 356 -9.65 -12.18 -1.07
N PRO A 357 -8.97 -11.29 -1.79
CA PRO A 357 -7.97 -11.57 -2.82
C PRO A 357 -6.57 -11.90 -2.27
N ARG A 358 -5.76 -12.59 -3.08
CA ARG A 358 -4.41 -13.04 -2.70
C ARG A 358 -3.34 -12.03 -3.05
N LEU A 359 -2.25 -12.05 -2.29
CA LEU A 359 -1.07 -11.19 -2.45
C LEU A 359 0.14 -12.04 -2.80
N ASP A 360 0.98 -11.58 -3.74
CA ASP A 360 2.27 -12.22 -4.04
C ASP A 360 3.42 -11.49 -3.32
N PRO A 361 4.07 -12.11 -2.31
CA PRO A 361 5.20 -11.53 -1.61
C PRO A 361 6.40 -11.24 -2.52
N ASN A 362 6.56 -11.96 -3.65
CA ASN A 362 7.70 -11.78 -4.54
C ASN A 362 7.69 -10.45 -5.29
N ASP A 363 6.53 -9.78 -5.38
CA ASP A 363 6.43 -8.44 -5.95
C ASP A 363 7.14 -7.38 -5.09
N PHE A 364 7.35 -7.62 -3.79
CA PHE A 364 8.07 -6.72 -2.88
C PHE A 364 9.60 -6.92 -2.91
N ILE A 365 10.08 -8.01 -3.52
CA ILE A 365 11.50 -8.24 -3.76
C ILE A 365 11.98 -7.28 -4.85
N LEU A 366 12.98 -6.45 -4.54
CA LEU A 366 13.56 -5.50 -5.48
C LEU A 366 14.07 -6.22 -6.73
N SER A 367 13.72 -5.66 -7.89
CA SER A 367 14.26 -6.05 -9.19
C SER A 367 15.07 -4.90 -9.76
N VAL A 368 16.24 -5.22 -10.32
CA VAL A 368 17.12 -4.25 -10.99
C VAL A 368 16.68 -4.03 -12.44
N ASN A 369 16.13 -5.06 -13.09
CA ASN A 369 15.54 -4.95 -14.42
C ASN A 369 14.41 -3.89 -14.45
N LYS A 370 14.56 -2.86 -15.29
CA LYS A 370 13.64 -1.70 -15.40
C LYS A 370 12.20 -2.11 -15.73
N LYS A 371 12.01 -3.13 -16.59
CA LYS A 371 10.69 -3.60 -17.02
C LYS A 371 9.96 -4.33 -15.88
N GLU A 372 10.65 -5.29 -15.26
CA GLU A 372 10.11 -6.01 -14.09
C GLU A 372 9.85 -5.07 -12.91
N LYS A 373 10.74 -4.11 -12.66
CA LYS A 373 10.53 -3.08 -11.64
C LYS A 373 9.24 -2.28 -11.88
N LYS A 374 8.93 -1.91 -13.13
CA LYS A 374 7.67 -1.22 -13.46
C LYS A 374 6.45 -2.11 -13.19
N ARG A 375 6.52 -3.40 -13.53
CA ARG A 375 5.48 -4.40 -13.25
C ARG A 375 5.25 -4.55 -11.74
N LYS A 376 6.31 -4.82 -10.97
CA LYS A 376 6.28 -4.98 -9.52
C LYS A 376 5.75 -3.72 -8.82
N ASN A 377 6.18 -2.52 -9.23
CA ASN A 377 5.66 -1.28 -8.68
C ASN A 377 4.15 -1.12 -8.88
N LEU A 378 3.62 -1.47 -10.07
CA LEU A 378 2.18 -1.44 -10.31
C LEU A 378 1.44 -2.47 -9.46
N ALA A 379 2.02 -3.67 -9.28
CA ALA A 379 1.47 -4.69 -8.41
C ALA A 379 1.47 -4.25 -6.93
N ILE A 380 2.56 -3.66 -6.43
CA ILE A 380 2.63 -3.08 -5.09
C ILE A 380 1.57 -1.97 -4.89
N GLU A 381 1.41 -1.07 -5.87
CA GLU A 381 0.38 -0.04 -5.83
C GLU A 381 -1.04 -0.63 -5.78
N LYS A 382 -1.27 -1.78 -6.41
CA LYS A 382 -2.50 -2.58 -6.32
C LYS A 382 -2.65 -3.23 -4.95
N TRP A 383 -1.63 -3.91 -4.44
CA TRP A 383 -1.65 -4.59 -3.14
C TRP A 383 -1.93 -3.64 -1.98
N ILE A 384 -1.37 -2.42 -2.04
CA ILE A 384 -1.57 -1.36 -1.06
C ILE A 384 -2.87 -0.56 -1.34
N GLU A 385 -3.50 -0.78 -2.50
CA GLU A 385 -4.73 -0.11 -2.93
C GLU A 385 -4.59 1.43 -2.92
N SER A 386 -3.43 1.87 -3.40
CA SER A 386 -3.04 3.29 -3.37
C SER A 386 -3.99 4.17 -4.20
N ARG A 387 -4.08 5.45 -3.83
CA ARG A 387 -4.84 6.45 -4.60
C ARG A 387 -4.42 6.45 -6.07
N ASN A 388 -3.11 6.39 -6.33
CA ASN A 388 -2.54 6.34 -7.68
C ASN A 388 -3.07 5.15 -8.49
N TYR A 389 -3.18 3.96 -7.89
CA TYR A 389 -3.71 2.77 -8.56
C TYR A 389 -5.18 2.95 -8.97
N THR A 390 -6.03 3.38 -8.04
CA THR A 390 -7.46 3.60 -8.33
C THR A 390 -7.69 4.67 -9.41
N THR A 391 -6.88 5.74 -9.41
CA THR A 391 -6.93 6.74 -10.47
C THR A 391 -6.42 6.21 -11.81
N LYS A 392 -5.40 5.33 -11.81
CA LYS A 392 -4.93 4.67 -13.03
C LYS A 392 -6.01 3.82 -13.68
N ILE A 393 -6.84 3.14 -12.88
CA ILE A 393 -8.00 2.41 -13.39
C ILE A 393 -9.02 3.36 -14.02
N PHE A 394 -9.39 4.44 -13.32
CA PHE A 394 -10.36 5.42 -13.83
C PHE A 394 -9.91 6.08 -15.14
N ASN A 395 -8.62 6.37 -15.27
CA ASN A 395 -8.02 6.93 -16.49
C ASN A 395 -7.79 5.88 -17.60
N GLY A 396 -8.06 4.59 -17.35
CA GLY A 396 -7.93 3.51 -18.33
C GLY A 396 -6.50 3.00 -18.56
N PHE A 397 -5.57 3.30 -17.65
CA PHE A 397 -4.18 2.80 -17.67
C PHE A 397 -4.07 1.35 -17.20
N ALA A 398 -4.92 0.96 -16.25
CA ALA A 398 -5.01 -0.41 -15.76
C ALA A 398 -6.47 -0.89 -15.80
N PRO A 399 -6.73 -2.16 -16.17
CA PRO A 399 -8.03 -2.76 -15.94
C PRO A 399 -8.25 -3.02 -14.44
N LEU A 400 -9.51 -3.19 -14.09
CA LEU A 400 -9.88 -3.90 -12.88
C LEU A 400 -9.49 -5.39 -13.06
N GLU A 401 -8.81 -5.99 -12.07
CA GLU A 401 -8.33 -7.37 -12.11
C GLU A 401 -8.94 -8.21 -10.98
N LYS A 402 -9.37 -9.43 -11.29
CA LYS A 402 -9.92 -10.39 -10.32
C LYS A 402 -9.46 -11.81 -10.66
N GLU A 403 -9.19 -12.64 -9.66
CA GLU A 403 -8.95 -14.07 -9.85
C GLU A 403 -10.27 -14.83 -9.92
N ILE A 404 -10.38 -15.75 -10.88
CA ILE A 404 -11.53 -16.63 -11.07
C ILE A 404 -11.07 -18.07 -11.28
N LEU A 405 -11.87 -19.01 -10.79
CA LEU A 405 -11.72 -20.43 -11.07
C LEU A 405 -13.00 -20.89 -11.78
N PRO A 406 -13.01 -21.06 -13.12
CA PRO A 406 -14.22 -21.39 -13.86
C PRO A 406 -14.82 -22.74 -13.47
N ARG A 407 -13.97 -23.76 -13.33
CA ARG A 407 -14.34 -25.10 -12.87
C ARG A 407 -13.30 -25.60 -11.87
N PHE A 408 -13.76 -26.34 -10.88
CA PHE A 408 -12.88 -26.99 -9.93
C PHE A 408 -11.96 -27.98 -10.68
N GLY A 409 -10.65 -27.96 -10.40
CA GLY A 409 -9.64 -28.74 -11.12
C GLY A 409 -8.90 -28.02 -12.25
N GLN A 410 -9.37 -26.85 -12.70
CA GLN A 410 -8.61 -26.00 -13.63
C GLN A 410 -7.61 -25.08 -12.92
N ALA A 411 -6.71 -24.45 -13.67
CA ALA A 411 -5.87 -23.39 -13.16
C ALA A 411 -6.66 -22.10 -12.93
N ILE A 412 -6.29 -21.34 -11.90
CA ILE A 412 -6.86 -20.01 -11.61
C ILE A 412 -6.52 -19.07 -12.77
N LYS A 413 -7.53 -18.40 -13.32
CA LYS A 413 -7.40 -17.41 -14.39
C LYS A 413 -7.61 -16.01 -13.82
N THR A 414 -6.97 -15.02 -14.44
CA THR A 414 -7.23 -13.61 -14.12
C THR A 414 -8.24 -13.06 -15.11
N GLU A 415 -9.34 -12.53 -14.60
CA GLU A 415 -10.31 -11.77 -15.39
C GLU A 415 -9.97 -10.28 -15.34
N PHE A 416 -10.00 -9.64 -16.50
CA PHE A 416 -9.79 -8.22 -16.66
C PHE A 416 -11.08 -7.55 -17.07
N LYS A 417 -11.51 -6.52 -16.33
CA LYS A 417 -12.64 -5.71 -16.71
C LYS A 417 -12.22 -4.26 -16.86
N ARG A 418 -12.58 -3.65 -17.98
CA ARG A 418 -12.36 -2.22 -18.18
C ARG A 418 -13.44 -1.43 -17.45
N LEU A 419 -13.04 -0.38 -16.76
CA LEU A 419 -13.97 0.59 -16.19
C LEU A 419 -14.54 1.49 -17.31
N SER A 420 -15.63 1.06 -17.94
CA SER A 420 -16.44 1.94 -18.80
C SER A 420 -17.28 2.90 -17.94
N TRP A 421 -17.84 3.94 -18.56
CA TRP A 421 -18.75 4.85 -17.85
C TRP A 421 -19.95 4.11 -17.27
N ASP A 422 -20.55 3.21 -18.06
CA ASP A 422 -21.67 2.40 -17.60
C ASP A 422 -21.27 1.47 -16.45
N LEU A 423 -20.08 0.86 -16.49
CA LEU A 423 -19.60 0.05 -15.39
C LEU A 423 -19.38 0.89 -14.13
N TYR A 424 -18.77 2.07 -14.25
CA TYR A 424 -18.61 3.00 -13.14
C TYR A 424 -19.96 3.33 -12.51
N LEU A 425 -20.95 3.77 -13.29
CA LEU A 425 -22.29 4.08 -12.78
C LEU A 425 -22.97 2.86 -12.12
N ASN A 426 -22.81 1.67 -12.71
CA ASN A 426 -23.36 0.44 -12.16
C ASN A 426 -22.78 0.08 -10.78
N THR A 427 -21.50 0.42 -10.54
CA THR A 427 -20.84 0.14 -9.25
C THR A 427 -21.27 1.09 -8.14
N ILE A 428 -21.62 2.34 -8.47
CA ILE A 428 -21.95 3.37 -7.47
C ILE A 428 -23.45 3.61 -7.29
N LEU A 429 -24.29 3.22 -8.26
CA LEU A 429 -25.74 3.44 -8.26
C LEU A 429 -26.51 2.13 -8.40
N SER A 430 -27.62 2.02 -7.68
CA SER A 430 -28.55 0.89 -7.82
C SER A 430 -29.22 0.88 -9.20
N LYS A 431 -29.66 -0.31 -9.66
CA LYS A 431 -30.38 -0.46 -10.95
C LYS A 431 -31.66 0.38 -11.06
N LYS A 432 -32.32 0.67 -9.93
CA LYS A 432 -33.57 1.46 -9.85
C LYS A 432 -33.34 2.95 -9.62
N SER A 433 -32.09 3.40 -9.50
CA SER A 433 -31.80 4.81 -9.24
C SER A 433 -32.28 5.70 -10.39
N ALA A 434 -33.08 6.72 -10.09
CA ALA A 434 -33.51 7.72 -11.06
C ALA A 434 -32.30 8.46 -11.68
N VAL A 435 -31.28 8.75 -10.88
CA VAL A 435 -30.02 9.37 -11.33
C VAL A 435 -29.34 8.50 -12.39
N ARG A 436 -29.32 7.18 -12.18
CA ARG A 436 -28.75 6.24 -13.14
C ARG A 436 -29.55 6.22 -14.44
N ALA A 437 -30.88 6.16 -14.35
CA ALA A 437 -31.74 6.16 -15.54
C ALA A 437 -31.53 7.43 -16.39
N LEU A 438 -31.41 8.59 -15.74
CA LEU A 438 -31.10 9.87 -16.40
C LEU A 438 -29.70 9.88 -17.03
N LEU A 439 -28.68 9.36 -16.35
CA LEU A 439 -27.33 9.31 -16.93
C LEU A 439 -27.21 8.31 -18.10
N HIS A 440 -28.11 7.33 -18.19
CA HIS A 440 -28.22 6.43 -19.35
C HIS A 440 -29.10 6.98 -20.48
N SER A 441 -29.88 8.05 -20.28
CA SER A 441 -30.86 8.55 -21.25
C SER A 441 -30.25 9.29 -22.45
N ARG A 442 -29.08 8.84 -22.93
CA ARG A 442 -28.30 9.44 -24.04
C ARG A 442 -28.07 10.95 -23.89
N LEU A 443 -27.83 11.43 -22.66
CA LEU A 443 -27.40 12.81 -22.42
C LEU A 443 -26.14 13.12 -23.25
N THR A 444 -26.22 14.23 -23.97
CA THR A 444 -25.12 14.74 -24.78
C THR A 444 -24.18 15.62 -23.95
N LEU A 445 -22.95 15.84 -24.43
CA LEU A 445 -22.02 16.78 -23.79
C LEU A 445 -22.59 18.20 -23.74
N LYS A 446 -23.32 18.63 -24.77
CA LYS A 446 -23.98 19.95 -24.81
C LYS A 446 -24.94 20.13 -23.64
N GLU A 447 -25.84 19.17 -23.45
CA GLU A 447 -26.84 19.20 -22.38
C GLU A 447 -26.16 19.14 -21.01
N SER A 448 -25.16 18.27 -20.85
CA SER A 448 -24.40 18.17 -19.60
C SER A 448 -23.75 19.50 -19.19
N LEU A 449 -23.11 20.20 -20.14
CA LEU A 449 -22.48 21.51 -19.89
C LEU A 449 -23.51 22.60 -19.57
N ALA A 450 -24.62 22.63 -20.31
CA ALA A 450 -25.70 23.59 -20.07
C ALA A 450 -26.29 23.42 -18.66
N LEU A 451 -26.57 22.18 -18.23
CA LEU A 451 -27.09 21.88 -16.89
C LEU A 451 -26.10 22.31 -15.79
N GLN A 452 -24.80 22.08 -15.99
CA GLN A 452 -23.76 22.54 -15.07
C GLN A 452 -23.68 24.07 -14.98
N GLN A 453 -23.82 24.78 -16.10
CA GLN A 453 -23.82 26.24 -16.12
C GLN A 453 -25.02 26.80 -15.34
N GLN A 454 -26.21 26.23 -15.51
CA GLN A 454 -27.40 26.63 -14.74
C GLN A 454 -27.21 26.39 -13.24
N ALA A 455 -26.65 25.24 -12.85
CA ALA A 455 -26.34 24.96 -11.45
C ALA A 455 -25.33 25.97 -10.88
N ARG A 456 -24.34 26.40 -11.68
CA ARG A 456 -23.40 27.45 -11.28
C ARG A 456 -24.04 28.81 -11.13
N MET A 457 -24.89 29.22 -12.07
CA MET A 457 -25.65 30.47 -11.95
C MET A 457 -26.44 30.49 -10.64
N LEU A 458 -27.07 29.37 -10.29
CA LEU A 458 -27.80 29.22 -9.03
C LEU A 458 -26.85 29.37 -7.81
N THR A 459 -25.74 28.64 -7.75
CA THR A 459 -24.78 28.76 -6.64
C THR A 459 -24.06 30.11 -6.57
N GLY A 460 -23.86 30.76 -7.72
CA GLY A 460 -23.18 32.04 -7.83
C GLY A 460 -24.06 33.20 -7.38
N LYS A 461 -25.38 33.08 -7.54
CA LYS A 461 -26.37 34.06 -7.09
C LYS A 461 -26.70 33.91 -5.62
N PHE A 462 -26.88 32.68 -5.15
CA PHE A 462 -27.16 32.37 -3.74
C PHE A 462 -25.88 31.96 -2.99
N ARG A 463 -24.87 32.85 -2.98
CA ARG A 463 -23.59 32.58 -2.28
C ARG A 463 -23.85 32.37 -0.79
N GLY A 464 -23.21 31.35 -0.20
CA GLY A 464 -23.33 31.02 1.23
C GLY A 464 -24.39 29.96 1.54
N ILE A 465 -25.33 29.67 0.63
CA ILE A 465 -26.31 28.60 0.81
C ILE A 465 -25.87 27.35 0.02
N PRO A 466 -25.66 26.19 0.66
CA PRO A 466 -25.32 24.96 -0.04
C PRO A 466 -26.41 24.55 -1.04
N LEU A 467 -26.00 24.04 -2.22
CA LEU A 467 -26.93 23.67 -3.30
C LEU A 467 -27.97 22.63 -2.86
N LYS A 468 -27.59 21.69 -1.98
CA LYS A 468 -28.50 20.73 -1.37
C LYS A 468 -29.65 21.39 -0.61
N THR A 469 -29.36 22.46 0.13
CA THR A 469 -30.34 23.21 0.93
C THR A 469 -31.24 24.05 0.02
N LEU A 470 -30.70 24.59 -1.08
CA LEU A 470 -31.52 25.23 -2.11
C LEU A 470 -32.49 24.25 -2.75
N PHE A 471 -32.03 23.04 -3.10
CA PHE A 471 -32.89 22.00 -3.66
C PHE A 471 -33.96 21.49 -2.69
N SER A 472 -33.67 21.40 -1.39
CA SER A 472 -34.70 21.04 -0.40
C SER A 472 -35.79 22.13 -0.31
N ALA A 473 -35.41 23.41 -0.30
CA ALA A 473 -36.36 24.52 -0.33
C ALA A 473 -37.23 24.53 -1.62
N LEU A 474 -36.61 24.26 -2.78
CA LEU A 474 -37.28 24.38 -4.09
C LEU A 474 -38.15 23.17 -4.46
N PHE A 475 -37.72 21.94 -4.13
CA PHE A 475 -38.43 20.71 -4.51
C PHE A 475 -39.25 20.08 -3.38
N LYS A 476 -38.81 20.20 -2.11
CA LYS A 476 -39.56 19.65 -0.95
C LYS A 476 -40.44 20.68 -0.24
N GLY A 477 -40.28 21.97 -0.54
CA GLY A 477 -41.08 23.04 0.05
C GLY A 477 -40.74 23.32 1.52
N GLU A 478 -39.50 23.08 1.95
CA GLU A 478 -39.03 23.47 3.28
C GLU A 478 -39.17 25.00 3.46
N LYS A 479 -39.94 25.40 4.47
CA LYS A 479 -40.25 26.80 4.78
C LYS A 479 -39.02 27.47 5.46
N ASN A 480 -38.88 28.79 5.30
CA ASN A 480 -37.89 29.65 5.98
C ASN A 480 -36.44 29.62 5.47
N ILE A 481 -36.15 29.03 4.30
CA ILE A 481 -34.78 29.01 3.72
C ILE A 481 -34.56 30.13 2.70
N LEU A 482 -35.59 30.48 1.93
CA LEU A 482 -35.56 31.52 0.89
C LEU A 482 -36.77 32.44 1.06
N THR A 483 -36.60 33.74 0.80
CA THR A 483 -37.73 34.68 0.71
C THR A 483 -38.57 34.40 -0.55
N LEU A 484 -39.78 34.95 -0.63
CA LEU A 484 -40.68 34.74 -1.77
C LEU A 484 -40.03 35.20 -3.10
N ASP A 485 -39.36 36.34 -3.09
CA ASP A 485 -38.64 36.89 -4.26
C ASP A 485 -37.43 36.04 -4.65
N GLN A 486 -36.66 35.57 -3.66
CA GLN A 486 -35.56 34.65 -3.90
C GLN A 486 -36.03 33.32 -4.48
N LYS A 487 -37.23 32.85 -4.08
CA LYS A 487 -37.82 31.61 -4.58
C LYS A 487 -38.28 31.75 -6.04
N THR A 488 -38.93 32.85 -6.41
CA THR A 488 -39.33 33.09 -7.81
C THR A 488 -38.12 33.23 -8.71
N GLU A 489 -37.08 33.92 -8.25
CA GLU A 489 -35.84 34.08 -8.99
C GLU A 489 -35.04 32.78 -9.13
N ALA A 490 -34.94 31.98 -8.05
CA ALA A 490 -34.35 30.66 -8.11
C ALA A 490 -35.12 29.72 -9.05
N GLN A 491 -36.45 29.80 -9.08
CA GLN A 491 -37.29 29.02 -10.00
C GLN A 491 -37.07 29.39 -11.47
N LYS A 492 -36.82 30.66 -11.79
CA LYS A 492 -36.45 31.10 -13.15
C LYS A 492 -35.14 30.44 -13.61
N ILE A 493 -34.11 30.44 -12.75
CA ILE A 493 -32.81 29.80 -13.04
C ILE A 493 -32.93 28.26 -13.05
N LEU A 494 -33.81 27.69 -12.24
CA LEU A 494 -34.05 26.24 -12.15
C LEU A 494 -34.88 25.69 -13.31
N ALA A 495 -35.63 26.51 -14.05
CA ALA A 495 -36.55 26.06 -15.09
C ALA A 495 -35.93 25.05 -16.09
N PRO A 496 -34.70 25.24 -16.60
CA PRO A 496 -34.05 24.27 -17.49
C PRO A 496 -33.58 22.98 -16.80
N LEU A 497 -33.29 23.04 -15.50
CA LEU A 497 -32.87 21.89 -14.68
C LEU A 497 -34.05 21.04 -14.20
N LYS A 498 -35.23 21.65 -14.06
CA LYS A 498 -36.42 21.04 -13.46
C LYS A 498 -36.84 19.72 -14.12
N PRO A 499 -36.84 19.54 -15.46
CA PRO A 499 -37.20 18.27 -16.09
C PRO A 499 -36.27 17.11 -15.72
N TYR A 500 -34.99 17.40 -15.47
CA TYR A 500 -33.98 16.40 -15.14
C TYR A 500 -33.93 16.10 -13.64
N LEU A 501 -34.21 17.09 -12.79
CA LEU A 501 -34.13 16.94 -11.33
C LEU A 501 -35.46 16.51 -10.69
N SER A 502 -36.61 16.76 -11.33
CA SER A 502 -37.92 16.36 -10.81
C SER A 502 -38.11 14.84 -10.64
N PRO A 503 -37.55 13.94 -11.48
CA PRO A 503 -37.65 12.50 -11.26
C PRO A 503 -36.83 12.04 -10.04
N VAL A 504 -35.87 12.85 -9.58
CA VAL A 504 -34.97 12.53 -8.48
C VAL A 504 -35.54 13.08 -7.16
N LYS A 505 -36.09 12.20 -6.32
CA LYS A 505 -36.83 12.59 -5.11
C LYS A 505 -35.97 13.22 -4.00
N HIS A 506 -34.67 12.89 -3.92
CA HIS A 506 -33.83 13.27 -2.79
C HIS A 506 -32.83 14.39 -3.17
N PRO A 507 -32.74 15.52 -2.42
CA PRO A 507 -31.85 16.63 -2.75
C PRO A 507 -30.37 16.27 -2.87
N ARG A 508 -29.89 15.30 -2.07
CA ARG A 508 -28.51 14.79 -2.21
C ARG A 508 -28.29 14.07 -3.54
N ASP A 509 -29.29 13.34 -4.04
CA ASP A 509 -29.19 12.61 -5.30
C ASP A 509 -29.27 13.57 -6.49
N GLN A 510 -29.99 14.69 -6.34
CA GLN A 510 -30.00 15.80 -7.30
C GLN A 510 -28.61 16.46 -7.38
N CYS A 511 -27.94 16.70 -6.24
CA CYS A 511 -26.54 17.14 -6.24
C CYS A 511 -25.60 16.10 -6.84
N LEU A 512 -25.81 14.80 -6.55
CA LEU A 512 -24.99 13.71 -7.08
C LEU A 512 -25.06 13.64 -8.61
N PHE A 513 -26.26 13.80 -9.18
CA PHE A 513 -26.43 13.88 -10.63
C PHE A 513 -25.52 14.96 -11.24
N LEU A 514 -25.54 16.18 -10.70
CA LEU A 514 -24.72 17.29 -11.18
C LEU A 514 -23.22 17.07 -10.97
N ASP A 515 -22.82 16.49 -9.82
CA ASP A 515 -21.42 16.17 -9.56
C ASP A 515 -20.91 15.05 -10.49
N LEU A 516 -21.75 14.08 -10.86
CA LEU A 516 -21.40 13.04 -11.85
C LEU A 516 -21.28 13.60 -13.26
N LEU A 517 -22.08 14.61 -13.63
CA LEU A 517 -21.88 15.35 -14.89
C LEU A 517 -20.52 16.07 -14.89
N ARG A 518 -20.20 16.79 -13.82
CA ARG A 518 -18.90 17.47 -13.63
C ARG A 518 -17.71 16.52 -13.66
N LEU A 519 -17.88 15.31 -13.11
CA LEU A 519 -16.87 14.26 -13.13
C LEU A 519 -16.55 13.78 -14.54
N ASN A 520 -17.58 13.65 -15.39
CA ASN A 520 -17.42 13.21 -16.77
C ASN A 520 -16.83 14.33 -17.64
N CYS A 521 -17.41 15.54 -17.57
CA CYS A 521 -16.95 16.73 -18.28
C CYS A 521 -17.23 17.97 -17.43
N ASN A 522 -16.21 18.80 -17.16
CA ASN A 522 -16.34 19.95 -16.27
C ASN A 522 -16.47 21.26 -17.05
N ALA A 523 -17.58 21.96 -16.89
CA ALA A 523 -17.84 23.24 -17.56
C ALA A 523 -16.87 24.39 -17.20
N CYS A 524 -15.99 24.25 -16.19
CA CYS A 524 -15.05 25.33 -15.79
C CYS A 524 -13.92 25.47 -16.82
N TYR A 525 -13.61 24.38 -17.49
CA TYR A 525 -12.46 24.27 -18.39
C TYR A 525 -12.88 24.16 -19.85
N THR A 526 -14.19 24.19 -20.08
CA THR A 526 -14.82 23.68 -21.27
C THR A 526 -15.85 24.69 -21.75
N HIS A 527 -15.45 25.56 -22.68
CA HIS A 527 -16.39 26.49 -23.31
C HIS A 527 -17.19 25.77 -24.39
N GLN A 528 -18.51 25.82 -24.28
CA GLN A 528 -19.44 25.14 -25.18
C GLN A 528 -19.21 25.53 -26.65
N ASP A 529 -18.89 26.80 -26.91
CA ASP A 529 -18.67 27.34 -28.26
C ASP A 529 -17.38 26.81 -28.91
N LYS A 530 -16.43 26.28 -28.12
CA LYS A 530 -15.11 25.85 -28.62
C LYS A 530 -15.05 24.37 -29.00
N ILE A 531 -16.02 23.57 -28.57
CA ILE A 531 -16.01 22.10 -28.78
C ILE A 531 -16.71 21.70 -30.09
N GLY A 532 -17.52 22.59 -30.67
CA GLY A 532 -18.15 22.39 -31.97
C GLY A 532 -18.96 21.09 -32.06
N SER A 533 -18.62 20.26 -33.03
CA SER A 533 -19.30 19.00 -33.37
C SER A 533 -19.17 17.88 -32.33
N PHE A 534 -18.18 17.93 -31.42
CA PHE A 534 -18.08 16.95 -30.32
C PHE A 534 -19.17 17.12 -29.26
N SER A 535 -19.95 18.21 -29.34
CA SER A 535 -21.06 18.49 -28.42
C SER A 535 -22.18 17.44 -28.47
N SER A 536 -22.30 16.69 -29.57
CA SER A 536 -23.27 15.60 -29.77
C SER A 536 -22.85 14.27 -29.14
N LEU A 537 -21.60 14.15 -28.64
CA LEU A 537 -21.13 12.92 -28.02
C LEU A 537 -21.93 12.61 -26.75
N THR A 538 -22.24 11.32 -26.57
CA THR A 538 -22.79 10.83 -25.31
C THR A 538 -21.71 10.80 -24.22
N LEU A 539 -22.12 10.84 -22.94
CA LEU A 539 -21.20 10.76 -21.79
C LEU A 539 -20.34 9.49 -21.79
N SER A 540 -20.87 8.38 -22.31
CA SER A 540 -20.14 7.10 -22.39
C SER A 540 -19.06 7.14 -23.47
N GLN A 541 -19.39 7.65 -24.66
CA GLN A 541 -18.41 7.89 -25.73
C GLN A 541 -17.32 8.89 -25.31
N HIS A 542 -17.71 10.00 -24.66
CA HIS A 542 -16.75 10.97 -24.13
C HIS A 542 -15.78 10.32 -23.15
N HIS A 543 -16.28 9.51 -22.21
CA HIS A 543 -15.44 8.82 -21.23
C HIS A 543 -14.44 7.86 -21.90
N ASP A 544 -14.87 7.14 -22.94
CA ASP A 544 -13.99 6.25 -23.70
C ASP A 544 -12.88 7.01 -24.44
N LEU A 545 -13.23 8.12 -25.11
CA LEU A 545 -12.26 9.01 -25.76
C LEU A 545 -11.31 9.64 -24.74
N ARG A 546 -11.80 10.02 -23.56
CA ARG A 546 -10.98 10.52 -22.45
C ARG A 546 -9.95 9.50 -21.98
N GLN A 547 -10.34 8.24 -21.78
CA GLN A 547 -9.40 7.19 -21.41
C GLN A 547 -8.39 6.92 -22.54
N ALA A 548 -8.83 6.93 -23.80
CA ALA A 548 -7.94 6.80 -24.96
C ALA A 548 -6.92 7.95 -25.01
N PHE A 549 -7.36 9.18 -24.72
CA PHE A 549 -6.49 10.36 -24.68
C PHE A 549 -5.48 10.31 -23.54
N CYS A 550 -5.90 9.91 -22.32
CA CYS A 550 -4.99 9.72 -21.19
C CYS A 550 -3.87 8.72 -21.54
N LYS A 551 -4.24 7.60 -22.19
CA LYS A 551 -3.28 6.60 -22.66
C LYS A 551 -2.35 7.14 -23.75
N ALA A 552 -2.88 7.87 -24.73
CA ALA A 552 -2.07 8.52 -25.76
C ALA A 552 -1.08 9.53 -25.14
N GLN A 553 -1.54 10.34 -24.18
CA GLN A 553 -0.70 11.32 -23.51
C GLN A 553 0.48 10.67 -22.77
N GLU A 554 0.28 9.51 -22.12
CA GLU A 554 1.37 8.76 -21.48
C GLU A 554 2.38 8.22 -22.51
N VAL A 555 1.90 7.66 -23.63
CA VAL A 555 2.76 7.17 -24.71
C VAL A 555 3.59 8.31 -25.28
N ILE A 556 2.96 9.45 -25.60
CA ILE A 556 3.64 10.65 -26.11
C ILE A 556 4.67 11.14 -25.09
N LYS A 557 4.30 11.20 -23.80
CA LYS A 557 5.19 11.67 -22.74
C LYS A 557 6.42 10.76 -22.57
N ASN A 558 6.25 9.44 -22.63
CA ASN A 558 7.36 8.49 -22.52
C ASN A 558 8.28 8.56 -23.74
N ALA A 559 7.73 8.57 -24.96
CA ALA A 559 8.51 8.75 -26.18
C ALA A 559 9.25 10.10 -26.19
N SER A 560 8.56 11.17 -25.76
CA SER A 560 9.16 12.49 -25.64
C SER A 560 10.27 12.54 -24.60
N LEU A 561 10.17 11.77 -23.51
CA LEU A 561 11.22 11.68 -22.50
C LEU A 561 12.47 11.00 -23.03
N GLU A 562 12.31 9.94 -23.83
CA GLU A 562 13.42 9.24 -24.48
C GLU A 562 14.13 10.15 -25.50
N LEU A 563 13.37 10.82 -26.37
CA LEU A 563 13.95 11.74 -27.36
C LEU A 563 14.55 13.00 -26.71
N PHE A 564 13.88 13.54 -25.69
CA PHE A 564 14.42 14.66 -24.90
C PHE A 564 15.76 14.28 -24.26
N HIS A 565 15.92 13.03 -23.84
CA HIS A 565 17.18 12.56 -23.29
C HIS A 565 18.31 12.69 -24.33
N THR A 566 18.11 12.13 -25.52
CA THR A 566 19.11 12.11 -26.59
C THR A 566 19.41 13.50 -27.16
N HIS A 567 18.38 14.30 -27.46
CA HIS A 567 18.56 15.53 -28.23
C HIS A 567 18.71 16.80 -27.39
N CYS A 568 18.16 16.84 -26.18
CA CYS A 568 18.17 18.05 -25.35
C CYS A 568 19.04 17.87 -24.12
N PHE A 569 18.85 16.77 -23.40
CA PHE A 569 19.49 16.55 -22.12
C PHE A 569 20.98 16.21 -22.26
N GLU A 570 21.36 15.37 -23.22
CA GLU A 570 22.78 15.04 -23.45
C GLU A 570 23.63 16.27 -23.85
N PRO A 571 23.19 17.13 -24.79
CA PRO A 571 23.91 18.37 -25.08
C PRO A 571 23.96 19.32 -23.88
N TRP A 572 22.84 19.49 -23.17
CA TRP A 572 22.80 20.31 -21.94
C TRP A 572 23.75 19.77 -20.88
N ARG A 573 23.81 18.45 -20.73
CA ARG A 573 24.70 17.79 -19.78
C ARG A 573 26.17 18.09 -20.09
N LYS A 574 26.57 18.05 -21.37
CA LYS A 574 27.95 18.35 -21.79
C LYS A 574 28.34 19.81 -21.54
N SER A 575 27.42 20.74 -21.75
CA SER A 575 27.70 22.19 -21.75
C SER A 575 27.42 22.89 -20.41
N HIS A 576 26.38 22.48 -19.67
CA HIS A 576 25.85 23.26 -18.54
C HIS A 576 25.90 22.52 -17.19
N PHE A 577 26.04 21.19 -17.17
CA PHE A 577 25.92 20.43 -15.93
C PHE A 577 27.02 20.75 -14.90
N SER A 578 28.23 21.03 -15.35
CA SER A 578 29.37 21.38 -14.47
C SER A 578 29.07 22.65 -13.65
N HIS A 579 28.57 23.69 -14.32
CA HIS A 579 28.16 24.94 -13.67
C HIS A 579 26.96 24.73 -12.74
N TYR A 580 25.94 23.98 -13.20
CA TYR A 580 24.78 23.63 -12.37
C TYR A 580 25.17 22.90 -11.09
N LEU A 581 26.07 21.91 -11.18
CA LEU A 581 26.57 21.16 -10.05
C LEU A 581 27.33 22.08 -9.07
N SER A 582 28.16 23.00 -9.58
CA SER A 582 28.88 23.98 -8.76
C SER A 582 27.93 24.85 -7.92
N LEU A 583 26.85 25.36 -8.54
CA LEU A 583 25.81 26.12 -7.83
C LEU A 583 25.14 25.29 -6.73
N LYS A 584 24.75 24.04 -7.03
CA LYS A 584 24.13 23.15 -6.04
C LYS A 584 25.07 22.79 -4.90
N ARG A 585 26.37 22.66 -5.13
CA ARG A 585 27.37 22.50 -4.06
C ARG A 585 27.45 23.73 -3.15
N LYS A 586 27.38 24.94 -3.72
CA LYS A 586 27.34 26.19 -2.92
C LYS A 586 26.08 26.23 -2.04
N GLU A 587 24.92 25.85 -2.57
CA GLU A 587 23.67 25.74 -1.80
C GLU A 587 23.77 24.71 -0.66
N GLU A 588 24.29 23.51 -0.93
CA GLU A 588 24.48 22.47 0.09
C GLU A 588 25.42 22.93 1.21
N LYS A 589 26.51 23.64 0.86
CA LYS A 589 27.46 24.22 1.81
C LYS A 589 26.80 25.29 2.69
N LYS A 590 26.02 26.20 2.10
CA LYS A 590 25.24 27.21 2.85
C LYS A 590 24.24 26.57 3.80
N ALA A 591 23.56 25.51 3.37
CA ALA A 591 22.58 24.78 4.17
C ALA A 591 23.21 23.82 5.21
N LYS A 592 24.54 23.76 5.32
CA LYS A 592 25.29 22.80 6.15
C LYS A 592 24.85 21.34 5.93
N ARG A 593 24.45 20.99 4.71
CA ARG A 593 24.01 19.63 4.34
C ARG A 593 25.16 18.86 3.69
N SER A 594 25.22 17.56 3.94
CA SER A 594 26.18 16.66 3.29
C SER A 594 25.98 16.65 1.77
N ALA A 595 27.09 16.69 1.03
CA ALA A 595 27.13 16.65 -0.43
C ALA A 595 26.41 15.40 -0.98
N LYS A 596 25.32 15.58 -1.74
CA LYS A 596 24.63 14.44 -2.38
C LYS A 596 25.38 13.92 -3.62
N PRO A 597 25.15 12.67 -4.06
CA PRO A 597 25.64 12.18 -5.34
C PRO A 597 25.23 13.06 -6.52
N TYR A 598 26.14 13.35 -7.45
CA TYR A 598 25.82 14.21 -8.60
C TYR A 598 24.74 13.58 -9.49
N THR A 599 24.62 12.24 -9.55
CA THR A 599 23.54 11.56 -10.27
C THR A 599 22.16 11.89 -9.74
N LYS A 600 22.01 12.12 -8.41
CA LYS A 600 20.73 12.59 -7.86
C LYS A 600 20.39 14.00 -8.37
N HIS A 601 21.38 14.88 -8.46
CA HIS A 601 21.22 16.22 -9.04
C HIS A 601 20.99 16.15 -10.55
N LEU A 602 21.62 15.21 -11.25
CA LEU A 602 21.43 14.94 -12.68
C LEU A 602 20.01 14.46 -12.98
N GLU A 603 19.49 13.49 -12.22
CA GLU A 603 18.11 13.00 -12.33
C GLU A 603 17.11 14.11 -12.01
N PHE A 604 17.37 14.90 -10.96
CA PHE A 604 16.53 16.04 -10.61
C PHE A 604 16.52 17.11 -11.71
N ALA A 605 17.69 17.47 -12.24
CA ALA A 605 17.80 18.40 -13.37
C ALA A 605 17.10 17.87 -14.61
N LYS A 606 17.28 16.59 -14.97
CA LYS A 606 16.58 15.92 -16.07
C LYS A 606 15.07 16.04 -15.90
N LYS A 607 14.55 15.72 -14.71
CA LYS A 607 13.12 15.80 -14.40
C LYS A 607 12.60 17.24 -14.47
N GLN A 608 13.33 18.21 -13.92
CA GLN A 608 12.93 19.62 -13.97
C GLN A 608 12.93 20.17 -15.39
N LEU A 609 14.00 19.95 -16.16
CA LEU A 609 14.12 20.40 -17.54
C LEU A 609 13.08 19.73 -18.42
N PHE A 610 12.86 18.42 -18.24
CA PHE A 610 11.79 17.72 -18.95
C PHE A 610 10.41 18.25 -18.59
N ASN A 611 10.12 18.55 -17.32
CA ASN A 611 8.83 19.13 -16.94
C ASN A 611 8.63 20.52 -17.56
N LYS A 612 9.67 21.37 -17.61
CA LYS A 612 9.61 22.66 -18.30
C LYS A 612 9.38 22.48 -19.80
N PHE A 613 10.12 21.57 -20.43
CA PHE A 613 9.97 21.20 -21.84
C PHE A 613 8.56 20.69 -22.14
N TRP A 614 8.07 19.75 -21.34
CA TRP A 614 6.74 19.16 -21.47
C TRP A 614 5.67 20.23 -21.31
N ASN A 615 5.74 21.09 -20.29
CA ASN A 615 4.73 22.13 -20.10
C ASN A 615 4.69 23.13 -21.26
N LYS A 616 5.85 23.46 -21.85
CA LYS A 616 5.95 24.37 -23.01
C LYS A 616 5.45 23.72 -24.31
N HIS A 617 5.76 22.44 -24.53
CA HIS A 617 5.57 21.79 -25.83
C HIS A 617 4.50 20.67 -25.85
N LYS A 618 3.83 20.38 -24.73
CA LYS A 618 2.83 19.31 -24.59
C LYS A 618 1.82 19.31 -25.75
N TRP A 619 1.16 20.44 -25.99
CA TRP A 619 0.08 20.53 -26.98
C TRP A 619 0.59 20.44 -28.42
N SER A 620 1.80 20.95 -28.67
CA SER A 620 2.51 20.84 -29.94
C SER A 620 2.82 19.39 -30.28
N LEU A 621 3.32 18.62 -29.31
CA LEU A 621 3.64 17.20 -29.48
C LEU A 621 2.37 16.33 -29.61
N ILE A 622 1.32 16.66 -28.85
CA ILE A 622 0.02 16.01 -28.97
C ILE A 622 -0.61 16.24 -30.35
N ARG A 623 -0.52 17.47 -30.88
CA ARG A 623 -0.99 17.81 -32.23
C ARG A 623 -0.29 16.97 -33.29
N SER A 624 1.04 16.91 -33.26
CA SER A 624 1.82 16.11 -34.20
C SER A 624 1.50 14.62 -34.13
N TYR A 625 1.30 14.08 -32.92
CA TYR A 625 1.00 12.65 -32.75
C TYR A 625 -0.45 12.30 -33.12
N LEU A 626 -1.46 13.02 -32.62
CA LEU A 626 -2.87 12.64 -32.77
C LEU A 626 -3.53 13.20 -34.02
N LEU A 627 -3.14 14.39 -34.45
CA LEU A 627 -3.74 15.11 -35.59
C LEU A 627 -2.87 15.04 -36.85
N GLU A 628 -1.72 14.36 -36.77
CA GLU A 628 -0.78 14.12 -37.87
C GLU A 628 -0.28 15.40 -38.55
N ASP A 629 -0.30 16.50 -37.81
CA ASP A 629 0.06 17.82 -38.32
C ASP A 629 1.48 18.20 -37.92
N LEU A 630 2.31 18.43 -38.94
CA LEU A 630 3.75 18.60 -38.82
C LEU A 630 4.13 20.08 -38.87
N LEU A 631 3.68 20.84 -37.89
CA LEU A 631 3.98 22.27 -37.80
C LEU A 631 4.70 22.58 -36.49
N LEU A 632 6.05 22.55 -36.48
CA LEU A 632 6.89 23.20 -35.46
C LEU A 632 8.32 23.50 -35.95
N THR A 633 8.89 24.57 -35.38
CA THR A 633 10.27 25.08 -35.46
C THR A 633 11.37 24.01 -35.55
N ASP A 634 12.50 24.32 -36.18
CA ASP A 634 13.63 23.40 -36.47
C ASP A 634 14.01 22.45 -35.33
N HIS A 635 14.04 22.92 -34.08
CA HIS A 635 14.44 22.12 -32.91
C HIS A 635 13.46 20.99 -32.51
N LEU A 636 12.22 21.00 -33.00
CA LEU A 636 11.20 19.98 -32.68
C LEU A 636 10.86 19.07 -33.85
N LYS A 637 11.40 19.34 -35.05
CA LYS A 637 11.13 18.57 -36.28
C LYS A 637 11.45 17.08 -36.14
N VAL A 638 12.57 16.74 -35.50
CA VAL A 638 12.96 15.33 -35.25
C VAL A 638 11.97 14.63 -34.32
N LEU A 639 11.51 15.35 -33.30
CA LEU A 639 10.60 14.85 -32.28
C LEU A 639 9.18 14.67 -32.83
N SER A 640 8.69 15.63 -33.60
CA SER A 640 7.40 15.56 -34.29
C SER A 640 7.40 14.49 -35.38
N PHE A 641 8.47 14.36 -36.16
CA PHE A 641 8.59 13.30 -37.17
C PHE A 641 8.60 11.91 -36.53
N HIS A 642 9.39 11.70 -35.47
CA HIS A 642 9.40 10.42 -34.76
C HIS A 642 8.02 10.09 -34.16
N LEU A 643 7.36 11.07 -33.54
CA LEU A 643 6.00 10.89 -33.03
C LEU A 643 5.01 10.60 -34.16
N LEU A 644 5.13 11.23 -35.32
CA LEU A 644 4.30 10.94 -36.50
C LEU A 644 4.50 9.49 -36.99
N VAL A 645 5.74 9.02 -37.09
CA VAL A 645 6.05 7.63 -37.47
C VAL A 645 5.50 6.64 -36.43
N MET A 646 5.70 6.91 -35.15
CA MET A 646 5.12 6.11 -34.05
C MET A 646 3.60 6.13 -34.08
N SER A 647 3.02 7.26 -34.46
CA SER A 647 1.59 7.47 -34.56
C SER A 647 0.98 6.64 -35.69
N LYS A 648 1.65 6.54 -36.85
CA LYS A 648 1.24 5.69 -37.98
C LYS A 648 1.42 4.20 -37.72
N SER A 649 2.43 3.82 -36.92
CA SER A 649 2.71 2.42 -36.55
C SER A 649 1.98 1.95 -35.29
N ASN A 650 1.20 2.80 -34.61
CA ASN A 650 0.57 2.45 -33.34
C ASN A 650 -0.57 1.43 -33.52
N LYS A 651 -0.39 0.24 -32.96
CA LYS A 651 -1.38 -0.86 -32.98
C LYS A 651 -2.47 -0.74 -31.92
N CYS A 652 -2.47 0.29 -31.06
CA CYS A 652 -3.45 0.43 -29.98
C CYS A 652 -4.83 0.84 -30.54
N PRO A 653 -5.87 -0.02 -30.45
CA PRO A 653 -7.17 0.23 -31.08
C PRO A 653 -7.88 1.47 -30.50
N LYS A 654 -7.68 1.74 -29.20
CA LYS A 654 -8.26 2.94 -28.56
C LYS A 654 -7.70 4.25 -29.11
N ILE A 655 -6.39 4.28 -29.37
CA ILE A 655 -5.74 5.48 -29.90
C ILE A 655 -6.16 5.66 -31.37
N ARG A 656 -6.32 4.57 -32.12
CA ARG A 656 -6.90 4.60 -33.47
C ARG A 656 -8.33 5.15 -33.48
N ALA A 657 -9.19 4.65 -32.58
CA ALA A 657 -10.57 5.16 -32.44
C ALA A 657 -10.59 6.64 -32.06
N LEU A 658 -9.71 7.08 -31.16
CA LEU A 658 -9.55 8.50 -30.83
C LEU A 658 -9.14 9.32 -32.05
N LYS A 659 -8.13 8.88 -32.81
CA LYS A 659 -7.70 9.57 -34.03
C LYS A 659 -8.82 9.69 -35.06
N MET A 660 -9.56 8.61 -35.32
CA MET A 660 -10.70 8.62 -36.25
C MET A 660 -11.77 9.60 -35.81
N ALA A 661 -12.07 9.66 -34.50
CA ALA A 661 -13.01 10.64 -33.95
C ALA A 661 -12.49 12.09 -34.07
N LEU A 662 -11.16 12.30 -33.96
CA LEU A 662 -10.56 13.62 -34.11
C LEU A 662 -10.49 14.08 -35.57
N SER A 663 -10.21 13.18 -36.52
CA SER A 663 -10.09 13.50 -37.95
C SER A 663 -11.42 13.85 -38.61
N ALA A 664 -12.55 13.43 -38.01
CA ALA A 664 -13.90 13.77 -38.49
C ALA A 664 -14.26 15.26 -38.31
N HIS A 665 -13.39 16.05 -37.66
CA HIS A 665 -13.70 17.39 -37.21
C HIS A 665 -12.57 18.40 -37.49
N PRO A 666 -12.89 19.70 -37.61
CA PRO A 666 -11.88 20.74 -37.78
C PRO A 666 -10.85 20.70 -36.65
N MET A 667 -9.58 20.90 -37.00
CA MET A 667 -8.45 20.81 -36.09
C MET A 667 -8.58 21.71 -34.85
N GLN A 668 -9.14 22.92 -35.02
CA GLN A 668 -9.35 23.85 -33.90
C GLN A 668 -10.30 23.27 -32.85
N HIS A 669 -11.41 22.65 -33.27
CA HIS A 669 -12.37 21.99 -32.38
C HIS A 669 -11.76 20.74 -31.73
N ALA A 670 -11.00 19.95 -32.49
CA ALA A 670 -10.29 18.78 -31.96
C ALA A 670 -9.31 19.18 -30.85
N LEU A 671 -8.52 20.24 -31.04
CA LEU A 671 -7.59 20.73 -30.02
C LEU A 671 -8.29 21.31 -28.80
N ALA A 672 -9.37 22.07 -29.00
CA ALA A 672 -10.18 22.61 -27.90
C ALA A 672 -10.82 21.49 -27.07
N TYR A 673 -11.34 20.47 -27.74
CA TYR A 673 -11.88 19.26 -27.09
C TYR A 673 -10.79 18.54 -26.27
N LEU A 674 -9.62 18.27 -26.84
CA LEU A 674 -8.53 17.61 -26.09
C LEU A 674 -8.07 18.43 -24.86
N LYS A 675 -8.08 19.76 -24.94
CA LYS A 675 -7.77 20.66 -23.82
C LYS A 675 -8.81 20.61 -22.70
N SER A 676 -10.05 20.24 -23.00
CA SER A 676 -11.11 20.09 -22.00
C SER A 676 -11.00 18.82 -21.14
N ILE A 677 -10.21 17.83 -21.59
CA ILE A 677 -10.11 16.53 -20.92
C ILE A 677 -9.14 16.61 -19.72
N GLU A 678 -9.65 16.36 -18.52
CA GLU A 678 -8.86 16.30 -17.29
C GLU A 678 -8.52 14.87 -16.86
N GLU A 679 -7.37 14.67 -16.21
CA GLU A 679 -7.00 13.41 -15.59
C GLU A 679 -7.64 13.26 -14.20
N GLY A 680 -7.98 12.05 -13.77
CA GLY A 680 -8.76 11.85 -12.54
C GLY A 680 -8.08 12.34 -11.24
N HIS A 681 -6.74 12.51 -11.23
CA HIS A 681 -6.00 13.02 -10.07
C HIS A 681 -5.93 14.56 -10.04
N THR A 682 -6.16 15.24 -11.17
CA THR A 682 -6.12 16.70 -11.28
C THR A 682 -7.48 17.34 -11.03
N MET A 683 -8.54 16.54 -10.88
CA MET A 683 -9.91 17.00 -10.59
C MET A 683 -10.02 17.53 -9.15
N ASP A 684 -9.78 18.83 -9.00
CA ASP A 684 -9.71 19.53 -7.71
C ASP A 684 -10.94 20.39 -7.39
N PHE A 685 -12.09 20.06 -7.97
CA PHE A 685 -13.32 20.78 -7.70
C PHE A 685 -14.03 20.24 -6.45
N ALA A 686 -14.60 21.13 -5.63
CA ALA A 686 -15.42 20.76 -4.48
C ALA A 686 -16.78 20.19 -4.94
N LEU A 687 -17.22 19.12 -4.29
CA LEU A 687 -18.55 18.52 -4.50
C LEU A 687 -19.64 19.43 -3.94
N TYR A 688 -20.85 19.36 -4.50
CA TYR A 688 -21.97 20.19 -4.04
C TYR A 688 -22.51 19.78 -2.66
N THR A 689 -22.23 18.55 -2.23
CA THR A 689 -22.55 18.05 -0.89
C THR A 689 -21.62 16.89 -0.51
N ASP A 690 -21.57 16.55 0.78
CA ASP A 690 -20.82 15.40 1.26
C ASP A 690 -21.64 14.11 1.12
N TYR A 691 -21.01 13.10 0.54
CA TYR A 691 -21.57 11.77 0.33
C TYR A 691 -21.02 10.78 1.37
N PRO A 692 -21.89 10.11 2.16
CA PRO A 692 -21.45 9.17 3.20
C PRO A 692 -20.65 7.96 2.69
N SER A 693 -20.90 7.56 1.43
CA SER A 693 -20.22 6.44 0.77
C SER A 693 -18.78 6.75 0.39
N LEU A 694 -18.40 8.04 0.34
CA LEU A 694 -17.02 8.46 0.07
C LEU A 694 -16.19 8.50 1.36
N TYR A 695 -14.89 8.77 1.20
CA TYR A 695 -13.99 8.92 2.33
C TYR A 695 -14.41 10.14 3.19
N PRO A 696 -14.33 10.04 4.52
CA PRO A 696 -14.66 11.14 5.42
C PRO A 696 -13.49 12.12 5.41
N SER A 697 -13.43 12.97 4.39
CA SER A 697 -12.53 14.13 4.32
C SER A 697 -13.33 15.40 4.53
N ARG A 698 -12.77 16.38 5.25
CA ARG A 698 -13.32 17.73 5.27
C ARG A 698 -13.19 18.31 3.85
N GLY A 699 -14.32 18.52 3.18
CA GLY A 699 -14.36 19.01 1.80
C GLY A 699 -14.04 17.92 0.76
N GLN A 700 -15.02 17.08 0.46
CA GLN A 700 -14.89 16.06 -0.58
C GLN A 700 -14.67 16.68 -1.97
N LYS A 701 -13.81 16.05 -2.77
CA LYS A 701 -13.39 16.56 -4.09
C LYS A 701 -13.80 15.63 -5.23
N GLY A 702 -13.80 16.15 -6.46
CA GLY A 702 -14.02 15.36 -7.68
C GLY A 702 -13.10 14.14 -7.78
N SER A 703 -11.82 14.29 -7.38
CA SER A 703 -10.87 13.18 -7.32
C SER A 703 -11.21 12.07 -6.30
N ASP A 704 -12.04 12.35 -5.29
CA ASP A 704 -12.58 11.32 -4.39
C ASP A 704 -13.76 10.60 -5.04
N LEU A 705 -14.62 11.34 -5.75
CA LEU A 705 -15.72 10.78 -6.54
C LEU A 705 -15.20 9.88 -7.68
N CYS A 706 -14.08 10.22 -8.33
CA CYS A 706 -13.38 9.35 -9.30
C CYS A 706 -13.14 7.93 -8.77
N ARG A 707 -12.96 7.78 -7.45
CA ARG A 707 -12.59 6.52 -6.78
C ARG A 707 -13.79 5.79 -6.19
N ALA A 708 -14.99 6.35 -6.32
CA ALA A 708 -16.21 5.83 -5.71
C ALA A 708 -16.57 4.39 -6.16
N PHE A 709 -16.12 3.97 -7.35
CA PHE A 709 -16.27 2.59 -7.84
C PHE A 709 -15.49 1.56 -7.02
N PHE A 710 -14.52 2.01 -6.22
CA PHE A 710 -13.67 1.19 -5.38
C PHE A 710 -14.17 1.23 -3.93
N PRO A 711 -14.19 0.10 -3.20
CA PRO A 711 -14.64 0.09 -1.81
C PRO A 711 -13.82 1.04 -0.93
N LYS A 712 -14.49 1.69 0.04
CA LYS A 712 -13.86 2.62 1.00
C LYS A 712 -12.74 2.00 1.83
N TYR A 713 -12.83 0.72 2.15
CA TYR A 713 -11.80 -0.01 2.89
C TYR A 713 -10.90 -0.87 1.98
N GLY A 714 -11.08 -0.74 0.66
CA GLY A 714 -10.44 -1.57 -0.34
C GLY A 714 -11.05 -2.97 -0.47
N PHE A 715 -10.50 -3.78 -1.36
CA PHE A 715 -10.83 -5.20 -1.53
C PHE A 715 -10.09 -6.10 -0.55
N GLY A 716 -9.06 -5.61 0.16
CA GLY A 716 -8.41 -6.36 1.23
C GLY A 716 -7.14 -7.11 0.86
N TYR A 717 -6.44 -6.72 -0.21
CA TYR A 717 -5.17 -7.36 -0.62
C TYR A 717 -4.10 -7.36 0.49
N ALA A 718 -3.89 -6.23 1.17
CA ALA A 718 -2.95 -6.10 2.29
C ALA A 718 -3.61 -6.13 3.68
N LYS A 719 -4.93 -6.40 3.73
CA LYS A 719 -5.73 -6.53 4.97
C LYS A 719 -6.55 -7.81 4.88
N PRO A 720 -5.97 -8.96 5.27
CA PRO A 720 -6.61 -10.25 5.09
C PRO A 720 -7.96 -10.33 5.81
N PHE A 721 -8.95 -10.93 5.17
CA PHE A 721 -10.28 -11.09 5.76
C PHE A 721 -10.31 -12.04 6.94
N THR A 722 -9.33 -12.93 7.06
CA THR A 722 -9.26 -13.97 8.10
C THR A 722 -9.10 -13.41 9.52
N TYR A 723 -8.22 -12.41 9.70
CA TYR A 723 -7.88 -11.86 11.03
C TYR A 723 -7.80 -10.32 11.08
N ALA A 724 -7.67 -9.62 9.96
CA ALA A 724 -7.45 -8.16 9.96
C ALA A 724 -8.72 -7.35 9.64
N GLN A 725 -9.74 -7.95 9.03
CA GLN A 725 -11.01 -7.28 8.72
C GLN A 725 -12.16 -7.90 9.52
N PRO A 726 -12.77 -7.15 10.46
CA PRO A 726 -13.91 -7.64 11.20
C PRO A 726 -15.18 -7.47 10.35
N LEU A 727 -16.05 -8.46 10.38
CA LEU A 727 -17.29 -8.57 9.61
C LEU A 727 -18.45 -8.87 10.58
N PRO A 728 -19.71 -8.56 10.24
CA PRO A 728 -20.85 -9.02 11.02
C PRO A 728 -20.86 -10.56 11.12
N THR A 729 -20.94 -11.10 12.33
CA THR A 729 -20.85 -12.55 12.61
C THR A 729 -22.06 -13.32 12.09
N GLY A 730 -23.26 -12.73 12.22
CA GLY A 730 -24.51 -13.36 11.82
C GLY A 730 -24.90 -14.56 12.71
N SER A 731 -25.55 -15.56 12.11
CA SER A 731 -26.25 -16.63 12.83
C SER A 731 -25.40 -17.47 13.79
N ILE A 732 -24.08 -17.58 13.56
CA ILE A 732 -23.19 -18.35 14.45
C ILE A 732 -23.23 -17.80 15.88
N PHE A 733 -23.42 -16.49 16.04
CA PHE A 733 -23.50 -15.84 17.36
C PHE A 733 -24.72 -16.30 18.20
N LYS A 734 -25.75 -16.88 17.57
CA LYS A 734 -26.93 -17.39 18.29
C LYS A 734 -26.57 -18.49 19.28
N VAL A 735 -25.47 -19.21 19.05
CA VAL A 735 -24.96 -20.22 20.00
C VAL A 735 -24.50 -19.56 21.31
N VAL A 736 -23.88 -18.39 21.24
CA VAL A 736 -23.51 -17.60 22.44
C VAL A 736 -24.76 -17.18 23.22
N THR A 737 -25.80 -16.77 22.50
CA THR A 737 -27.08 -16.38 23.13
C THR A 737 -27.78 -17.58 23.78
N ALA A 738 -27.78 -18.74 23.10
CA ALA A 738 -28.31 -19.99 23.64
C ALA A 738 -27.57 -20.42 24.91
N TYR A 739 -26.24 -20.39 24.86
CA TYR A 739 -25.37 -20.74 25.98
C TYR A 739 -25.67 -19.87 27.20
N GLN A 740 -25.76 -18.54 27.02
CA GLN A 740 -26.04 -17.64 28.13
C GLN A 740 -27.42 -17.86 28.76
N ALA A 741 -28.43 -18.15 27.94
CA ALA A 741 -29.77 -18.43 28.46
C ALA A 741 -29.81 -19.76 29.24
N LEU A 742 -29.15 -20.80 28.73
CA LEU A 742 -29.03 -22.09 29.41
C LEU A 742 -28.29 -21.96 30.75
N LEU A 743 -27.20 -21.17 30.79
CA LEU A 743 -26.45 -20.92 32.01
C LEU A 743 -27.31 -20.30 33.11
N GLN A 744 -28.24 -19.40 32.75
CA GLN A 744 -29.13 -18.74 33.72
C GLN A 744 -30.33 -19.59 34.14
N SER A 745 -30.74 -20.52 33.29
CA SER A 745 -31.83 -21.46 33.60
C SER A 745 -31.45 -22.58 34.57
N GLY A 746 -30.21 -22.61 35.08
CA GLY A 746 -29.76 -23.63 36.02
C GLY A 746 -29.38 -24.98 35.38
N GLY A 747 -29.14 -25.00 34.07
CA GLY A 747 -28.71 -26.21 33.36
C GLY A 747 -29.76 -27.33 33.40
N GLU A 748 -30.97 -27.06 32.90
CA GLU A 748 -31.97 -28.12 32.67
C GLU A 748 -31.36 -29.30 31.90
N ASN A 749 -31.88 -30.50 32.18
CA ASN A 749 -31.43 -31.78 31.62
C ASN A 749 -30.96 -31.64 30.16
N PRO A 750 -29.68 -31.96 29.83
CA PRO A 750 -29.13 -31.77 28.49
C PRO A 750 -29.89 -32.52 27.39
N TYR A 751 -30.74 -33.49 27.77
CA TYR A 751 -31.57 -34.27 26.85
C TYR A 751 -32.98 -33.71 26.61
N LYS A 752 -33.41 -32.67 27.33
CA LYS A 752 -34.66 -31.90 27.07
C LYS A 752 -34.56 -30.45 27.57
N PRO A 753 -33.84 -29.56 26.86
CA PRO A 753 -33.82 -28.13 27.19
C PRO A 753 -35.11 -27.46 26.67
N SER A 754 -36.24 -27.65 27.34
CA SER A 754 -37.49 -26.96 26.97
C SER A 754 -37.56 -25.56 27.59
N LEU A 755 -36.52 -24.73 27.34
CA LEU A 755 -36.47 -23.35 27.83
C LEU A 755 -37.64 -22.51 27.31
N LEU A 756 -37.88 -22.59 26.00
CA LEU A 756 -38.84 -21.79 25.27
C LEU A 756 -39.33 -22.63 24.10
N THR A 757 -40.65 -22.63 23.89
CA THR A 757 -41.26 -23.18 22.68
C THR A 757 -42.26 -22.16 22.17
N LEU A 758 -42.17 -21.82 20.89
CA LEU A 758 -43.06 -20.85 20.26
C LEU A 758 -43.33 -21.21 18.81
N ILE A 759 -44.34 -20.56 18.23
CA ILE A 759 -44.71 -20.72 16.82
C ILE A 759 -44.17 -19.53 16.03
N ASP A 760 -43.09 -19.72 15.26
CA ASP A 760 -42.53 -18.70 14.37
C ASP A 760 -43.32 -18.65 13.06
N GLN A 761 -44.34 -17.81 13.04
CA GLN A 761 -45.22 -17.61 11.91
C GLN A 761 -45.59 -16.14 11.73
N SER A 762 -44.88 -15.48 10.82
CA SER A 762 -45.15 -14.08 10.53
C SER A 762 -46.34 -13.93 9.59
N HIS A 763 -47.38 -13.24 10.06
CA HIS A 763 -48.57 -12.91 9.29
C HIS A 763 -48.95 -11.43 9.48
N LYS A 764 -49.67 -10.86 8.51
CA LYS A 764 -50.30 -9.56 8.67
C LYS A 764 -51.70 -9.78 9.22
N ASP A 765 -51.92 -9.32 10.45
CA ASP A 765 -53.28 -9.24 10.98
C ASP A 765 -54.03 -8.10 10.27
N LYS A 766 -55.31 -8.31 9.95
CA LYS A 766 -56.14 -7.31 9.24
C LYS A 766 -56.52 -6.14 10.17
N THR A 767 -56.46 -6.34 11.48
CA THR A 767 -56.88 -5.37 12.51
C THR A 767 -55.71 -4.54 13.07
N SER A 768 -54.48 -5.07 13.05
CA SER A 768 -53.29 -4.41 13.60
C SER A 768 -52.46 -3.68 12.55
N LYS A 769 -52.02 -2.45 12.85
CA LYS A 769 -51.08 -1.67 12.02
C LYS A 769 -49.67 -2.29 11.93
N SER A 770 -49.31 -3.22 12.82
CA SER A 770 -47.99 -3.87 12.86
C SER A 770 -48.09 -5.37 12.59
N PRO A 771 -47.20 -5.96 11.77
CA PRO A 771 -47.22 -7.39 11.49
C PRO A 771 -46.91 -8.21 12.75
N MET A 772 -47.59 -9.34 12.90
CA MET A 772 -47.29 -10.33 13.92
C MET A 772 -46.16 -11.22 13.43
N LEU A 773 -45.25 -11.60 14.33
CA LEU A 773 -44.07 -12.41 13.99
C LEU A 773 -44.22 -13.87 14.39
N GLY A 774 -45.02 -14.17 15.40
CA GLY A 774 -45.28 -15.53 15.84
C GLY A 774 -46.43 -15.61 16.85
N LYS A 775 -46.58 -16.76 17.50
CA LYS A 775 -47.53 -16.99 18.59
C LYS A 775 -46.87 -17.79 19.71
N TRP A 776 -47.34 -17.57 20.93
CA TRP A 776 -47.06 -18.44 22.08
C TRP A 776 -47.92 -19.71 22.00
N LEU A 777 -47.63 -20.70 22.85
CA LEU A 777 -48.37 -21.97 22.88
C LEU A 777 -49.85 -21.81 23.31
N ASP A 778 -50.13 -20.79 24.12
CA ASP A 778 -51.49 -20.41 24.53
C ASP A 778 -52.30 -19.71 23.40
N GLY A 779 -51.70 -19.54 22.22
CA GLY A 779 -52.31 -18.89 21.06
C GLY A 779 -52.16 -17.36 21.02
N THR A 780 -51.60 -16.73 22.06
CA THR A 780 -51.38 -15.28 22.09
C THR A 780 -50.33 -14.87 21.05
N SER A 781 -50.58 -13.76 20.33
CA SER A 781 -49.73 -13.34 19.21
C SER A 781 -48.56 -12.46 19.64
N ILE A 782 -47.40 -12.67 19.03
CA ILE A 782 -46.16 -11.91 19.28
C ILE A 782 -46.07 -10.75 18.27
N PRO A 783 -46.25 -9.49 18.71
CA PRO A 783 -46.16 -8.33 17.83
C PRO A 783 -44.71 -8.04 17.44
N ARG A 784 -44.53 -7.35 16.30
CA ARG A 784 -43.19 -6.89 15.87
C ARG A 784 -42.55 -5.89 16.83
N TYR A 785 -43.34 -5.04 17.49
CA TYR A 785 -42.87 -4.19 18.56
C TYR A 785 -43.11 -4.91 19.88
N TYR A 786 -42.03 -5.29 20.55
CA TYR A 786 -42.06 -6.11 21.76
C TYR A 786 -41.17 -5.48 22.82
N LYS A 787 -41.73 -5.26 24.03
CA LYS A 787 -41.06 -4.67 25.20
C LYS A 787 -40.18 -3.44 24.86
N GLY A 788 -40.72 -2.48 24.11
CA GLY A 788 -40.04 -1.23 23.75
C GLY A 788 -39.00 -1.34 22.61
N GLY A 789 -38.83 -2.52 22.00
CA GLY A 789 -37.94 -2.71 20.85
C GLY A 789 -38.65 -3.31 19.63
N ARG A 790 -37.97 -3.31 18.48
CA ARG A 790 -38.48 -3.89 17.23
C ARG A 790 -37.80 -5.23 16.93
N LEU A 791 -38.56 -6.32 17.01
CA LEU A 791 -38.06 -7.66 16.75
C LEU A 791 -37.70 -7.85 15.25
N PRO A 792 -36.58 -8.55 14.97
CA PRO A 792 -36.24 -8.98 13.62
C PRO A 792 -37.14 -10.15 13.18
N LYS A 793 -37.59 -10.10 11.93
CA LYS A 793 -38.36 -11.20 11.33
C LYS A 793 -37.38 -12.32 10.90
N SER A 794 -37.78 -13.57 11.07
CA SER A 794 -37.11 -14.74 10.48
C SER A 794 -37.22 -14.76 8.95
N HIS A 795 -36.28 -15.40 8.24
CA HIS A 795 -36.31 -15.41 6.77
C HIS A 795 -37.50 -16.19 6.18
N ARG A 796 -38.01 -17.16 6.93
CA ARG A 796 -39.23 -17.93 6.63
C ARG A 796 -39.99 -18.21 7.94
N SER A 797 -41.25 -18.58 7.81
CA SER A 797 -42.03 -19.11 8.93
C SER A 797 -41.61 -20.56 9.16
N PHE A 798 -41.36 -20.92 10.41
CA PHE A 798 -40.89 -22.25 10.80
C PHE A 798 -41.95 -23.08 11.52
N GLY A 799 -43.05 -22.45 11.93
CA GLY A 799 -44.05 -23.11 12.75
C GLY A 799 -43.54 -23.30 14.17
N LEU A 800 -43.96 -24.40 14.81
CA LEU A 800 -43.52 -24.77 16.15
C LEU A 800 -42.00 -24.99 16.18
N ILE A 801 -41.30 -24.31 17.09
CA ILE A 801 -39.86 -24.41 17.28
C ILE A 801 -39.50 -24.40 18.77
N ASP A 802 -38.61 -25.31 19.16
CA ASP A 802 -37.88 -25.32 20.42
C ASP A 802 -36.44 -24.78 20.24
N LEU A 803 -35.58 -24.87 21.25
CA LEU A 803 -34.19 -24.40 21.18
C LEU A 803 -33.37 -25.12 20.10
N SER A 804 -33.51 -26.44 20.00
CA SER A 804 -32.77 -27.28 19.06
C SER A 804 -33.17 -26.96 17.63
N ASP A 805 -34.48 -26.90 17.39
CA ASP A 805 -35.08 -26.44 16.14
C ASP A 805 -34.66 -25.02 15.81
N ALA A 806 -34.65 -24.11 16.79
CA ALA A 806 -34.29 -22.72 16.57
C ALA A 806 -32.82 -22.56 16.18
N LEU A 807 -31.90 -23.36 16.74
CA LEU A 807 -30.50 -23.43 16.33
C LEU A 807 -30.37 -23.98 14.90
N ALA A 808 -31.00 -25.13 14.62
CA ALA A 808 -30.94 -25.79 13.30
C ALA A 808 -31.54 -24.93 12.17
N LYS A 809 -32.68 -24.29 12.45
CA LYS A 809 -33.43 -23.45 11.50
C LYS A 809 -32.97 -21.99 11.51
N SER A 810 -32.18 -21.58 12.50
CA SER A 810 -31.73 -20.22 12.74
C SER A 810 -32.91 -19.22 12.81
N SER A 811 -33.90 -19.47 13.66
CA SER A 811 -35.01 -18.52 13.87
C SER A 811 -34.49 -17.21 14.45
N ASN A 812 -34.85 -16.05 13.88
CA ASN A 812 -34.45 -14.75 14.44
C ASN A 812 -35.36 -14.35 15.61
N LEU A 813 -36.65 -14.68 15.49
CA LEU A 813 -37.64 -14.40 16.50
C LEU A 813 -37.28 -15.08 17.83
N TYR A 814 -36.97 -16.38 17.77
CA TYR A 814 -36.65 -17.18 18.95
C TYR A 814 -35.51 -16.59 19.77
N PHE A 815 -34.34 -16.36 19.18
CA PHE A 815 -33.19 -15.82 19.93
C PHE A 815 -33.38 -14.38 20.41
N SER A 816 -34.20 -13.60 19.71
CA SER A 816 -34.54 -12.24 20.18
C SER A 816 -35.39 -12.27 21.45
N ILE A 817 -36.35 -13.21 21.52
CA ILE A 817 -37.17 -13.44 22.72
C ILE A 817 -36.33 -14.06 23.82
N LEU A 818 -35.51 -15.06 23.49
CA LEU A 818 -34.59 -15.70 24.42
C LEU A 818 -33.69 -14.65 25.09
N ALA A 819 -33.09 -13.75 24.31
CA ALA A 819 -32.26 -12.68 24.86
C ALA A 819 -33.03 -11.59 25.64
N SER A 820 -34.32 -11.42 25.36
CA SER A 820 -35.17 -10.44 26.05
C SER A 820 -35.65 -10.94 27.42
N ASP A 821 -36.11 -12.19 27.45
CA ASP A 821 -36.96 -12.69 28.53
C ASP A 821 -36.25 -13.72 29.41
N TYR A 822 -35.19 -14.37 28.90
CA TYR A 822 -34.42 -15.41 29.62
C TYR A 822 -32.99 -14.96 29.97
N ILE A 823 -32.57 -13.77 29.54
CA ILE A 823 -31.28 -13.18 29.92
C ILE A 823 -31.53 -11.98 30.84
N ALA A 824 -31.13 -12.11 32.11
CA ALA A 824 -31.40 -11.11 33.15
C ALA A 824 -30.84 -9.72 32.83
N SER A 825 -29.64 -9.63 32.24
CA SER A 825 -29.02 -8.36 31.83
C SER A 825 -28.31 -8.44 30.50
N SER A 826 -28.49 -7.42 29.65
CA SER A 826 -27.78 -7.31 28.37
C SER A 826 -26.26 -7.22 28.53
N SER A 827 -25.77 -6.81 29.70
CA SER A 827 -24.34 -6.83 30.02
C SER A 827 -23.78 -8.26 30.14
N GLN A 828 -24.56 -9.22 30.63
CA GLN A 828 -24.10 -10.61 30.75
C GLN A 828 -23.92 -11.26 29.38
N LEU A 829 -24.78 -10.95 28.40
CA LEU A 829 -24.59 -11.45 27.04
C LEU A 829 -23.33 -10.85 26.38
N ILE A 830 -22.99 -9.59 26.68
CA ILE A 830 -21.73 -8.97 26.23
C ILE A 830 -20.52 -9.65 26.88
N GLU A 831 -20.58 -9.91 28.19
CA GLU A 831 -19.54 -10.61 28.93
C GLU A 831 -19.34 -12.04 28.42
N THR A 832 -20.42 -12.76 28.18
CA THR A 832 -20.38 -14.10 27.58
C THR A 832 -19.72 -14.04 26.20
N ALA A 833 -20.07 -13.07 25.37
CA ALA A 833 -19.42 -12.89 24.07
C ALA A 833 -17.91 -12.66 24.20
N LYS A 834 -17.46 -11.91 25.21
CA LYS A 834 -16.02 -11.74 25.51
C LYS A 834 -15.38 -13.05 25.92
N ASN A 835 -16.05 -13.85 26.76
CA ASN A 835 -15.56 -15.16 27.18
C ASN A 835 -15.42 -16.14 26.00
N PHE A 836 -16.23 -16.00 24.94
CA PHE A 836 -16.05 -16.73 23.67
C PHE A 836 -14.98 -16.13 22.74
N GLY A 837 -14.24 -15.10 23.16
CA GLY A 837 -13.15 -14.46 22.41
C GLY A 837 -13.57 -13.32 21.48
N PHE A 838 -14.82 -12.83 21.56
CA PHE A 838 -15.26 -11.66 20.78
C PHE A 838 -14.84 -10.34 21.44
N GLY A 839 -14.59 -9.32 20.61
CA GLY A 839 -14.20 -7.98 21.08
C GLY A 839 -12.73 -7.83 21.44
N GLU A 840 -11.96 -8.93 21.40
CA GLU A 840 -10.53 -8.97 21.70
C GLU A 840 -9.71 -9.70 20.62
N LYS A 841 -8.38 -9.58 20.71
CA LYS A 841 -7.46 -10.28 19.82
C LYS A 841 -7.32 -11.74 20.25
N THR A 842 -7.38 -12.68 19.33
CA THR A 842 -7.17 -14.12 19.58
C THR A 842 -5.71 -14.47 19.88
N GLY A 843 -4.78 -13.54 19.71
CA GLY A 843 -3.37 -13.70 20.09
C GLY A 843 -2.58 -14.70 19.24
N VAL A 844 -3.09 -15.04 18.06
CA VAL A 844 -2.30 -15.67 16.99
C VAL A 844 -1.03 -14.86 16.72
N GLU A 845 0.03 -15.49 16.23
CA GLU A 845 1.35 -14.87 16.05
C GLU A 845 1.35 -13.72 15.03
N LEU A 846 0.27 -13.54 14.26
CA LEU A 846 0.17 -12.50 13.23
C LEU A 846 -0.06 -11.11 13.82
N LEU A 847 0.73 -10.15 13.33
CA LEU A 847 0.53 -8.74 13.65
C LEU A 847 -0.63 -8.13 12.84
N GLY A 848 -1.37 -7.21 13.47
CA GLY A 848 -2.45 -6.47 12.81
C GLY A 848 -3.82 -7.12 12.91
N GLU A 849 -4.00 -8.07 13.82
CA GLU A 849 -5.31 -8.62 14.17
C GLU A 849 -6.29 -7.52 14.61
N SER A 850 -7.49 -7.58 14.06
CA SER A 850 -8.60 -6.75 14.50
C SER A 850 -9.25 -7.37 15.72
N ARG A 851 -9.44 -6.57 16.77
CA ARG A 851 -10.18 -7.00 17.97
C ARG A 851 -11.68 -7.20 17.71
N GLY A 852 -12.19 -6.76 16.55
CA GLY A 852 -13.62 -6.68 16.31
C GLY A 852 -14.27 -5.53 17.09
N ASN A 853 -15.57 -5.63 17.32
CA ASN A 853 -16.34 -4.66 18.09
C ASN A 853 -17.53 -5.33 18.78
N LEU A 854 -17.81 -4.94 20.01
CA LEU A 854 -19.01 -5.30 20.76
C LEU A 854 -19.88 -4.05 21.00
N PRO A 855 -21.20 -4.20 21.14
CA PRO A 855 -22.09 -3.07 21.41
C PRO A 855 -21.95 -2.52 22.83
N THR A 856 -22.23 -1.23 22.98
CA THR A 856 -22.16 -0.50 24.27
C THR A 856 -23.51 0.05 24.73
N ASP A 857 -24.53 0.04 23.87
CA ASP A 857 -25.82 0.73 24.04
C ASP A 857 -26.98 -0.23 24.38
N LEU A 858 -26.71 -1.52 24.61
CA LEU A 858 -27.77 -2.55 24.73
C LEU A 858 -28.69 -2.40 25.95
N ARG A 859 -28.31 -1.61 26.97
CA ARG A 859 -29.15 -1.38 28.15
C ARG A 859 -30.37 -0.53 27.82
N GLU A 860 -30.19 0.50 26.99
CA GLU A 860 -31.24 1.44 26.59
C GLU A 860 -31.84 1.08 25.23
N ASN A 861 -31.11 0.35 24.38
CA ASN A 861 -31.51 0.00 23.03
C ASN A 861 -31.99 -1.46 22.91
N LYS A 862 -33.26 -1.72 23.24
CA LYS A 862 -33.87 -3.07 23.11
C LYS A 862 -33.85 -3.60 21.68
N THR A 863 -34.04 -2.74 20.67
CA THR A 863 -33.91 -3.15 19.26
C THR A 863 -32.48 -3.61 18.94
N GLY A 864 -31.49 -2.92 19.50
CA GLY A 864 -30.08 -3.28 19.44
C GLY A 864 -29.80 -4.63 20.11
N LEU A 865 -30.40 -4.91 21.27
CA LEU A 865 -30.30 -6.21 21.96
C LEU A 865 -30.84 -7.36 21.08
N TYR A 866 -32.01 -7.18 20.49
CA TYR A 866 -32.60 -8.19 19.61
C TYR A 866 -31.71 -8.45 18.39
N ALA A 867 -31.18 -7.39 17.77
CA ALA A 867 -30.24 -7.52 16.67
C ALA A 867 -28.91 -8.17 17.10
N PHE A 868 -28.39 -7.84 18.28
CA PHE A 868 -27.16 -8.41 18.83
C PHE A 868 -27.30 -9.92 19.11
N SER A 869 -28.43 -10.36 19.66
CA SER A 869 -28.72 -11.79 19.94
C SER A 869 -28.63 -12.70 18.71
N ILE A 870 -28.78 -12.13 17.51
CA ILE A 870 -28.68 -12.84 16.23
C ILE A 870 -27.37 -12.55 15.47
N GLY A 871 -26.39 -11.96 16.15
CA GLY A 871 -25.07 -11.63 15.61
C GLY A 871 -25.03 -10.41 14.69
N GLN A 872 -25.95 -9.46 14.87
CA GLN A 872 -26.01 -8.17 14.16
C GLN A 872 -25.77 -7.00 15.14
N HIS A 873 -26.29 -5.81 14.79
CA HIS A 873 -25.99 -4.53 15.47
C HIS A 873 -24.53 -4.10 15.26
N THR A 874 -23.88 -3.53 16.26
CA THR A 874 -22.48 -3.10 16.19
C THR A 874 -21.47 -4.23 16.49
N LEU A 875 -21.94 -5.49 16.59
CA LEU A 875 -21.05 -6.67 16.65
C LEU A 875 -20.30 -6.83 15.33
N LEU A 876 -18.97 -6.82 15.42
CA LEU A 876 -18.08 -7.16 14.32
C LEU A 876 -17.03 -8.14 14.84
N SER A 877 -16.81 -9.25 14.13
CA SER A 877 -15.81 -10.26 14.48
C SER A 877 -15.03 -10.70 13.26
N THR A 878 -13.82 -11.20 13.47
CA THR A 878 -13.05 -11.83 12.41
C THR A 878 -13.49 -13.29 12.24
N PRO A 879 -13.32 -13.88 11.03
CA PRO A 879 -13.47 -15.32 10.83
C PRO A 879 -12.62 -16.16 11.80
N LEU A 880 -11.42 -15.68 12.18
CA LEU A 880 -10.60 -16.34 13.19
C LEU A 880 -11.25 -16.33 14.57
N GLN A 881 -11.79 -15.20 15.05
CA GLN A 881 -12.57 -15.16 16.31
C GLN A 881 -13.77 -16.12 16.27
N THR A 882 -14.42 -16.22 15.11
CA THR A 882 -15.54 -17.13 14.91
C THR A 882 -15.10 -18.60 15.00
N ALA A 883 -13.94 -18.94 14.42
CA ALA A 883 -13.35 -20.26 14.54
C ALA A 883 -12.95 -20.58 15.99
N VAL A 884 -12.42 -19.61 16.74
CA VAL A 884 -12.12 -19.74 18.17
C VAL A 884 -13.40 -20.01 18.97
N CYS A 885 -14.47 -19.25 18.73
CA CYS A 885 -15.77 -19.48 19.40
C CYS A 885 -16.31 -20.90 19.14
N LEU A 886 -16.25 -21.39 17.90
CA LEU A 886 -16.65 -22.77 17.58
C LEU A 886 -15.74 -23.80 18.26
N ASN A 887 -14.44 -23.50 18.35
CA ASN A 887 -13.46 -24.35 19.00
C ASN A 887 -13.72 -24.47 20.51
N THR A 888 -14.11 -23.38 21.16
CA THR A 888 -14.49 -23.36 22.57
C THR A 888 -15.61 -24.35 22.86
N LEU A 889 -16.60 -24.45 21.97
CA LEU A 889 -17.72 -25.39 22.12
C LEU A 889 -17.27 -26.84 22.03
N THR A 890 -16.32 -27.15 21.13
CA THR A 890 -15.80 -28.51 20.96
C THR A 890 -14.84 -28.93 22.07
N ASN A 891 -14.27 -27.98 22.82
CA ASN A 891 -13.38 -28.22 23.95
C ASN A 891 -14.07 -27.94 25.29
N ASN A 892 -15.34 -28.32 25.46
CA ASN A 892 -16.06 -28.23 26.74
C ASN A 892 -16.05 -26.84 27.39
N GLY A 893 -16.03 -25.76 26.60
CA GLY A 893 -16.01 -24.39 27.09
C GLY A 893 -14.61 -23.79 27.24
N TYR A 894 -13.53 -24.54 27.01
CA TYR A 894 -12.15 -24.02 27.08
C TYR A 894 -11.76 -23.28 25.81
N VAL A 895 -11.35 -22.01 25.96
CA VAL A 895 -10.84 -21.18 24.86
C VAL A 895 -9.37 -21.51 24.62
N ILE A 896 -9.09 -22.22 23.53
CA ILE A 896 -7.71 -22.54 23.11
C ILE A 896 -7.16 -21.44 22.22
N LYS A 897 -5.94 -20.99 22.53
CA LYS A 897 -5.21 -20.02 21.70
C LYS A 897 -4.89 -20.61 20.33
N PRO A 898 -5.33 -19.96 19.22
CA PRO A 898 -4.96 -20.41 17.89
C PRO A 898 -3.47 -20.15 17.61
N THR A 899 -2.79 -21.10 16.96
CA THR A 899 -1.36 -20.98 16.62
C THR A 899 -1.07 -21.39 15.18
N LEU A 900 -0.14 -20.67 14.54
CA LEU A 900 0.44 -21.02 13.23
C LEU A 900 1.79 -21.73 13.33
N ILE A 901 2.41 -21.74 14.51
CA ILE A 901 3.73 -22.34 14.72
C ILE A 901 3.52 -23.75 15.23
N LYS A 902 4.18 -24.72 14.59
CA LYS A 902 4.17 -26.09 15.08
C LYS A 902 5.11 -26.16 16.28
N GLU A 903 4.57 -26.21 17.49
CA GLU A 903 5.38 -26.48 18.67
C GLU A 903 5.95 -27.91 18.54
N LYS A 904 7.24 -28.09 18.85
CA LYS A 904 7.80 -29.44 18.96
C LYS A 904 6.97 -30.15 20.01
N GLN A 905 6.30 -31.24 19.63
CA GLN A 905 5.54 -32.12 20.52
C GLN A 905 6.36 -32.41 21.78
N THR A 906 6.17 -31.59 22.81
CA THR A 906 6.14 -32.08 24.16
C THR A 906 4.85 -32.89 24.20
N LEU A 907 4.97 -34.16 24.58
CA LEU A 907 3.88 -35.13 24.65
C LEU A 907 2.58 -34.43 25.04
N LEU A 908 1.53 -34.62 24.23
CA LEU A 908 0.18 -34.08 24.46
C LEU A 908 -0.10 -34.04 25.96
N PRO A 909 -0.28 -32.85 26.56
CA PRO A 909 -0.82 -32.78 27.90
C PRO A 909 -2.14 -33.52 27.86
N SER A 910 -2.36 -34.44 28.80
CA SER A 910 -3.67 -35.06 28.92
C SER A 910 -4.71 -33.95 29.10
N LEU A 911 -5.99 -34.19 28.79
CA LEU A 911 -7.05 -33.19 29.03
C LEU A 911 -7.09 -32.66 30.48
N LYS A 912 -6.39 -33.33 31.43
CA LYS A 912 -6.20 -32.90 32.82
C LYS A 912 -5.07 -31.88 33.04
N ASP A 913 -4.17 -31.70 32.08
CA ASP A 913 -2.94 -30.89 32.20
C ASP A 913 -3.06 -29.48 31.56
N LEU A 914 -4.26 -29.07 31.12
CA LEU A 914 -4.56 -27.73 30.60
C LEU A 914 -4.57 -26.65 31.71
N ASN A 915 -3.54 -26.63 32.57
CA ASN A 915 -3.36 -25.63 33.61
C ASN A 915 -2.39 -24.51 33.18
N GLU A 916 -2.88 -23.29 33.41
CA GLU A 916 -2.23 -21.99 33.53
C GLU A 916 -1.53 -21.34 32.31
N ASN A 917 -0.98 -22.08 31.33
CA ASN A 917 -0.19 -21.45 30.25
C ASN A 917 -0.82 -21.46 28.83
N THR A 918 -1.88 -22.23 28.58
CA THR A 918 -2.50 -22.37 27.24
C THR A 918 -3.89 -21.74 27.12
N THR A 919 -4.45 -21.28 28.24
CA THR A 919 -5.76 -20.66 28.34
C THR A 919 -5.64 -19.14 28.30
N PHE A 920 -6.43 -18.47 27.45
CA PHE A 920 -6.67 -17.03 27.58
C PHE A 920 -7.24 -16.70 28.97
N PRO A 921 -7.04 -15.49 29.51
CA PRO A 921 -7.39 -15.15 30.89
C PRO A 921 -8.91 -14.98 31.14
N PHE A 922 -9.78 -15.43 30.23
CA PHE A 922 -11.22 -15.40 30.46
C PHE A 922 -11.63 -16.66 31.23
N ARG A 923 -11.66 -16.54 32.56
CA ARG A 923 -12.40 -17.44 33.45
C ARG A 923 -13.85 -17.02 33.52
#